data_AF-D0N9U7-F1
#
_entry.id   AF-D0N9U7-F1
#
_cell.length_a   1.000
_cell.length_b   1.000
_cell.length_c   1.000
_cell.angle_alpha   90.00
_cell.angle_beta   90.00
_cell.angle_gamma   90.00
#
_symmetry.space_group_name_H-M   'P 1'
#
loop_
_entity.id
_entity.type
_entity.pdbx_description
1 polymer ?
#
loop_
_entity_poly.entity_id
_entity_poly.type
_entity_poly.pdbx_seq_one_letter_code
_entity_poly.pdbx_strand_id
1 'polypeptide(L)'
;MSTTADLAARVDKLEVAQQQQDARVEQLQTKLEASKPSRETFYLTTAIHYTNGLPHMGHAYENVCSDVICRYHRVFGRDVYFLTGTDEHGQKIAQTAEAAGVTPQQLVDKYAGIFQQLTKDLNMSNNNFIRTTSDVHKKFAQWLFQQALDKGDVYLGTYEGWYNVREEMFVTETEAQLTDYKDPTTGTSFKKMQEQSYFFKMSKYQDRLVKHIEENPDFLQPEVRRQELLRRLKEPLQDLSASRNTFAHGVPILNDPKHVLYVWFDALANYLSAIGYPDGPEARYWPANVHIIGKDITWFHCVIWPCILMSTGIPLPKRVFAHGFVNAKDGSKMSKSVGNVIDPYAMIERYGLESFRYFIVRSAKFGQDMPFSEDDLINIHNSELADTLGNLVHRTVNICKKYSNGVVPLAKADKPFDIYELLKYSEDSYKDFSLQNACIAIVNTLKDTNKYLTEKEPWHMKENEPRLVVVRTCLEAIYVLAHYLSAIIPQTAQIIFDKLGTPPTTLTALSPEYDNLKPGTEVSIGGILFNKILTEEEKHKQSEAAAAKAKPAKAKLVKPATPLFASLDVRVGVISKAWKHPESDKLYCEEIDIGEEEPKQIASGLQSFYSLEEMQNRKVLVLLNLKPAKLGGFKSHGMVLCACDEAHENVQFVEPPADAKVGERVTIASESGEPLSAAQIKKQKVLEKVLPDFVTDENCVATYKGEQIMTSAGLCTAKSLKKAYIS
;
A
#
# COMPACT_ATOMS: atom_id res chain seq x y z
N MET A 1 -23.81 17.77 36.91
CA MET A 1 -24.66 16.57 36.94
C MET A 1 -25.63 16.69 35.77
N SER A 2 -25.43 15.95 34.69
CA SER A 2 -26.44 15.83 33.62
C SER A 2 -27.65 15.13 34.23
N THR A 3 -28.83 15.72 34.10
CA THR A 3 -30.07 15.20 34.68
C THR A 3 -30.47 13.93 33.94
N THR A 4 -31.15 13.00 34.62
CA THR A 4 -31.68 11.76 34.03
C THR A 4 -32.53 11.99 32.76
N ALA A 5 -33.17 13.15 32.64
CA ALA A 5 -33.90 13.56 31.44
C ALA A 5 -33.01 13.87 30.22
N ASP A 6 -31.81 14.41 30.44
CA ASP A 6 -30.83 14.71 29.39
C ASP A 6 -30.14 13.43 28.87
N LEU A 7 -29.96 12.44 29.75
CA LEU A 7 -29.55 11.09 29.33
C LEU A 7 -30.64 10.38 28.52
N ALA A 8 -31.89 10.42 28.97
CA ALA A 8 -33.01 9.80 28.25
C ALA A 8 -33.20 10.41 26.85
N ALA A 9 -33.15 11.74 26.73
CA ALA A 9 -33.25 12.41 25.42
C ALA A 9 -32.08 12.09 24.48
N ARG A 10 -30.89 11.79 25.01
CA ARG A 10 -29.74 11.34 24.21
C ARG A 10 -29.88 9.89 23.78
N VAL A 11 -30.42 9.02 24.64
CA VAL A 11 -30.72 7.63 24.29
C VAL A 11 -31.80 7.58 23.21
N ASP A 12 -32.91 8.31 23.36
CA ASP A 12 -33.97 8.39 22.35
C ASP A 12 -33.44 8.89 21.00
N LYS A 13 -32.58 9.91 20.99
CA LYS A 13 -31.95 10.41 19.75
C LYS A 13 -31.05 9.36 19.10
N LEU A 14 -30.31 8.59 19.88
CA LEU A 14 -29.46 7.52 19.37
C LEU A 14 -30.30 6.36 18.84
N GLU A 15 -31.39 5.99 19.52
CA GLU A 15 -32.32 4.95 19.06
C GLU A 15 -33.03 5.36 17.77
N VAL A 16 -33.50 6.61 17.66
CA VAL A 16 -34.10 7.13 16.42
C VAL A 16 -33.09 7.16 15.28
N ALA A 17 -31.85 7.59 15.54
CA ALA A 17 -30.79 7.59 14.53
C ALA A 17 -30.45 6.15 14.06
N GLN A 18 -30.40 5.20 14.99
CA GLN A 18 -30.18 3.78 14.67
C GLN A 18 -31.34 3.21 13.85
N GLN A 19 -32.59 3.47 14.22
CA GLN A 19 -33.77 3.02 13.47
C GLN A 19 -33.81 3.61 12.04
N GLN A 20 -33.46 4.89 11.89
CA GLN A 20 -33.37 5.52 10.57
C GLN A 20 -32.25 4.92 9.71
N GLN A 21 -31.11 4.58 10.33
CA GLN A 21 -30.01 3.90 9.66
C GLN A 21 -30.41 2.49 9.23
N ASP A 22 -31.05 1.71 10.13
CA ASP A 22 -31.52 0.36 9.85
C ASP A 22 -32.55 0.34 8.71
N ALA A 23 -33.53 1.26 8.73
CA ALA A 23 -34.53 1.39 7.66
C ALA A 23 -33.90 1.78 6.31
N ARG A 24 -32.88 2.65 6.33
CA ARG A 24 -32.12 3.01 5.11
C ARG A 24 -31.38 1.79 4.56
N VAL A 25 -30.78 0.97 5.43
CA VAL A 25 -30.06 -0.25 5.04
C VAL A 25 -31.01 -1.28 4.45
N GLU A 26 -32.20 -1.48 5.02
CA GLU A 26 -33.23 -2.39 4.48
C GLU A 26 -33.72 -1.95 3.08
N GLN A 27 -33.85 -0.63 2.85
CA GLN A 27 -34.16 -0.11 1.52
C GLN A 27 -33.03 -0.34 0.52
N LEU A 28 -31.77 -0.20 0.93
CA LEU A 28 -30.61 -0.49 0.09
C LEU A 28 -30.51 -1.98 -0.24
N GLN A 29 -30.74 -2.84 0.74
CA GLN A 29 -30.83 -4.30 0.58
C GLN A 29 -31.84 -4.69 -0.50
N THR A 30 -33.06 -4.18 -0.38
CA THR A 30 -34.14 -4.48 -1.33
C THR A 30 -33.79 -4.04 -2.75
N LYS A 31 -33.16 -2.86 -2.90
CA LYS A 31 -32.71 -2.36 -4.22
C LYS A 31 -31.59 -3.21 -4.82
N LEU A 32 -30.64 -3.66 -4.00
CA LEU A 32 -29.52 -4.46 -4.46
C LEU A 32 -29.94 -5.89 -4.86
N GLU A 33 -30.81 -6.52 -4.07
CA GLU A 33 -31.35 -7.85 -4.42
C GLU A 33 -32.08 -7.81 -5.76
N ALA A 34 -32.82 -6.73 -6.03
CA ALA A 34 -33.46 -6.49 -7.32
C ALA A 34 -32.46 -6.18 -8.47
N SER A 35 -31.24 -5.75 -8.16
CA SER A 35 -30.20 -5.38 -9.13
C SER A 35 -29.08 -6.42 -9.28
N LYS A 36 -29.23 -7.64 -8.73
CA LYS A 36 -28.21 -8.69 -8.84
C LYS A 36 -27.97 -9.03 -10.32
N PRO A 37 -26.79 -8.69 -10.87
CA PRO A 37 -26.61 -8.54 -12.31
C PRO A 37 -26.13 -9.84 -12.95
N SER A 38 -26.57 -11.01 -12.46
CA SER A 38 -25.94 -12.31 -12.77
C SER A 38 -25.88 -12.69 -14.26
N ARG A 39 -26.34 -11.82 -15.18
CA ARG A 39 -26.26 -11.93 -16.64
C ARG A 39 -26.03 -10.61 -17.38
N GLU A 40 -25.72 -9.50 -16.70
CA GLU A 40 -25.41 -8.24 -17.40
C GLU A 40 -24.03 -8.31 -18.06
N THR A 41 -23.98 -8.14 -19.38
CA THR A 41 -22.73 -8.03 -20.12
C THR A 41 -22.10 -6.65 -19.94
N PHE A 42 -20.79 -6.61 -19.71
CA PHE A 42 -20.01 -5.39 -19.63
C PHE A 42 -18.79 -5.49 -20.56
N TYR A 43 -18.82 -4.73 -21.65
CA TYR A 43 -17.74 -4.65 -22.62
C TYR A 43 -16.97 -3.34 -22.49
N LEU A 44 -15.69 -3.44 -22.15
CA LEU A 44 -14.76 -2.32 -22.08
C LEU A 44 -13.62 -2.52 -23.07
N THR A 45 -13.23 -1.45 -23.76
CA THR A 45 -12.02 -1.43 -24.60
C THR A 45 -11.08 -0.32 -24.15
N THR A 46 -9.77 -0.56 -24.28
CA THR A 46 -8.78 0.52 -24.36
C THR A 46 -8.67 1.01 -25.81
N ALA A 47 -8.01 2.14 -26.04
CA ALA A 47 -7.44 2.42 -27.35
C ALA A 47 -6.37 1.38 -27.68
N ILE A 48 -6.21 1.05 -28.96
CA ILE A 48 -5.13 0.17 -29.41
C ILE A 48 -3.85 0.99 -29.63
N HIS A 49 -2.71 0.45 -29.19
CA HIS A 49 -1.45 1.19 -29.13
C HIS A 49 -0.73 1.23 -30.48
N TYR A 50 -0.25 2.41 -30.89
CA TYR A 50 0.51 2.55 -32.13
C TYR A 50 1.90 1.92 -32.01
N THR A 51 2.25 1.01 -32.92
CA THR A 51 3.45 0.14 -32.82
C THR A 51 4.70 0.74 -33.46
N ASN A 52 4.98 2.01 -33.18
CA ASN A 52 6.16 2.71 -33.69
C ASN A 52 7.22 3.02 -32.60
N GLY A 53 7.04 2.52 -31.38
CA GLY A 53 7.91 2.81 -30.26
C GLY A 53 7.57 2.05 -28.98
N LEU A 54 8.37 2.29 -27.94
CA LEU A 54 8.19 1.67 -26.62
C LEU A 54 6.95 2.24 -25.89
N PRO A 55 6.32 1.44 -25.03
CA PRO A 55 5.31 1.93 -24.10
C PRO A 55 5.85 3.03 -23.17
N HIS A 56 4.94 3.76 -22.55
CA HIS A 56 5.24 4.88 -21.66
C HIS A 56 4.13 5.00 -20.61
N MET A 57 4.30 5.89 -19.62
CA MET A 57 3.37 6.01 -18.49
C MET A 57 1.90 6.21 -18.90
N GLY A 58 1.64 6.97 -19.97
CA GLY A 58 0.27 7.11 -20.50
C GLY A 58 -0.40 5.78 -20.90
N HIS A 59 0.34 4.85 -21.51
CA HIS A 59 -0.16 3.51 -21.85
C HIS A 59 -0.44 2.70 -20.59
N ALA A 60 0.47 2.72 -19.62
CA ALA A 60 0.29 2.03 -18.35
C ALA A 60 -0.92 2.58 -17.57
N TYR A 61 -1.13 3.91 -17.59
CA TYR A 61 -2.26 4.57 -16.96
C TYR A 61 -3.61 4.13 -17.54
N GLU A 62 -3.76 4.19 -18.86
CA GLU A 62 -4.98 3.74 -19.55
C GLU A 62 -5.27 2.25 -19.25
N ASN A 63 -4.22 1.42 -19.33
CA ASN A 63 -4.31 -0.02 -19.12
C ASN A 63 -4.68 -0.40 -17.69
N VAL A 64 -4.03 0.18 -16.68
CA VAL A 64 -4.31 -0.11 -15.26
C VAL A 64 -5.72 0.36 -14.89
N CYS A 65 -6.10 1.59 -15.23
CA CYS A 65 -7.43 2.11 -14.91
C CYS A 65 -8.54 1.27 -15.57
N SER A 66 -8.36 0.88 -16.83
CA SER A 66 -9.29 0.01 -17.57
C SER A 66 -9.41 -1.38 -16.94
N ASP A 67 -8.27 -1.97 -16.53
CA ASP A 67 -8.24 -3.27 -15.85
C ASP A 67 -8.95 -3.21 -14.50
N VAL A 68 -8.76 -2.14 -13.73
CA VAL A 68 -9.42 -1.93 -12.43
C VAL A 68 -10.93 -1.86 -12.59
N ILE A 69 -11.43 -1.11 -13.57
CA ILE A 69 -12.85 -1.06 -13.91
C ILE A 69 -13.38 -2.45 -14.24
N CYS A 70 -12.69 -3.19 -15.12
CA CYS A 70 -13.11 -4.54 -15.52
C CYS A 70 -13.14 -5.51 -14.34
N ARG A 71 -12.09 -5.53 -13.51
CA ARG A 71 -12.02 -6.39 -12.32
C ARG A 71 -13.11 -6.05 -11.32
N TYR A 72 -13.43 -4.77 -11.13
CA TYR A 72 -14.56 -4.37 -10.30
C TYR A 72 -15.88 -4.95 -10.83
N HIS A 73 -16.17 -4.81 -12.12
CA HIS A 73 -17.40 -5.37 -12.69
C HIS A 73 -17.44 -6.90 -12.58
N ARG A 74 -16.30 -7.60 -12.67
CA ARG A 74 -16.22 -9.06 -12.44
C ARG A 74 -16.51 -9.43 -10.99
N VAL A 75 -15.83 -8.80 -10.02
CA VAL A 75 -16.06 -9.10 -8.59
C VAL A 75 -17.46 -8.65 -8.14
N PHE A 76 -18.07 -7.68 -8.82
CA PHE A 76 -19.48 -7.34 -8.61
C PHE A 76 -20.44 -8.44 -9.09
N GLY A 77 -20.04 -9.24 -10.07
CA GLY A 77 -20.81 -10.38 -10.61
C GLY A 77 -21.33 -10.20 -12.04
N ARG A 78 -20.77 -9.28 -12.84
CA ARG A 78 -21.13 -9.07 -14.26
C ARG A 78 -20.30 -9.97 -15.19
N ASP A 79 -20.86 -10.28 -16.36
CA ASP A 79 -20.14 -10.97 -17.43
C ASP A 79 -19.28 -9.94 -18.21
N VAL A 80 -17.96 -9.97 -18.03
CA VAL A 80 -17.06 -8.91 -18.52
C VAL A 80 -16.20 -9.40 -19.68
N TYR A 81 -16.22 -8.63 -20.78
CA TYR A 81 -15.23 -8.72 -21.85
C TYR A 81 -14.35 -7.48 -21.85
N PHE A 82 -13.04 -7.66 -21.76
CA PHE A 82 -12.05 -6.59 -21.73
C PHE A 82 -11.09 -6.72 -22.92
N LEU A 83 -11.09 -5.73 -23.80
CA LEU A 83 -10.25 -5.68 -25.00
C LEU A 83 -9.15 -4.62 -24.88
N THR A 84 -7.94 -4.98 -25.28
CA THR A 84 -6.84 -4.08 -25.61
C THR A 84 -6.12 -4.59 -26.86
N GLY A 85 -5.11 -3.89 -27.36
CA GLY A 85 -4.39 -4.34 -28.56
C GLY A 85 -3.44 -3.30 -29.16
N THR A 86 -3.07 -3.54 -30.41
CA THR A 86 -2.11 -2.71 -31.16
C THR A 86 -2.61 -2.32 -32.54
N ASP A 87 -2.39 -1.05 -32.87
CA ASP A 87 -2.51 -0.49 -34.21
C ASP A 87 -1.17 -0.61 -34.93
N GLU A 88 -1.21 -1.31 -36.06
CA GLU A 88 -0.05 -1.84 -36.77
C GLU A 88 0.02 -1.37 -38.23
N HIS A 89 -0.82 -0.43 -38.66
CA HIS A 89 -0.82 0.06 -40.04
C HIS A 89 -0.50 1.55 -40.17
N GLY A 90 -0.30 2.00 -41.42
CA GLY A 90 -0.11 3.42 -41.74
C GLY A 90 1.32 3.84 -42.03
N GLN A 91 1.44 5.03 -42.61
CA GLN A 91 2.69 5.57 -43.16
C GLN A 91 3.81 5.69 -42.12
N LYS A 92 3.49 6.09 -40.88
CA LYS A 92 4.48 6.31 -39.83
C LYS A 92 5.18 5.00 -39.43
N ILE A 93 4.48 3.87 -39.43
CA ILE A 93 5.08 2.55 -39.23
C ILE A 93 5.99 2.20 -40.41
N ALA A 94 5.54 2.43 -41.65
CA ALA A 94 6.35 2.17 -42.84
C ALA A 94 7.68 2.97 -42.81
N GLN A 95 7.61 4.27 -42.52
CA GLN A 95 8.78 5.15 -42.40
C GLN A 95 9.70 4.74 -41.25
N THR A 96 9.14 4.34 -40.10
CA THR A 96 9.94 3.90 -38.95
C THR A 96 10.65 2.58 -39.26
N ALA A 97 10.01 1.67 -40.00
CA ALA A 97 10.59 0.41 -40.42
C ALA A 97 11.73 0.62 -41.42
N GLU A 98 11.52 1.49 -42.40
CA GLU A 98 12.55 1.90 -43.37
C GLU A 98 13.76 2.52 -42.69
N ALA A 99 13.54 3.49 -41.78
CA ALA A 99 14.61 4.12 -41.01
C ALA A 99 15.39 3.14 -40.12
N ALA A 100 14.75 2.05 -39.69
CA ALA A 100 15.35 0.99 -38.90
C ALA A 100 15.94 -0.16 -39.74
N GLY A 101 15.83 -0.12 -41.08
CA GLY A 101 16.32 -1.16 -41.97
C GLY A 101 15.59 -2.51 -41.83
N VAL A 102 14.32 -2.50 -41.43
CA VAL A 102 13.48 -3.71 -41.26
C VAL A 102 12.20 -3.59 -42.05
N THR A 103 11.50 -4.71 -42.29
CA THR A 103 10.16 -4.67 -42.89
C THR A 103 9.14 -4.11 -41.89
N PRO A 104 8.04 -3.48 -42.36
CA PRO A 104 6.96 -3.04 -41.48
C PRO A 104 6.41 -4.14 -40.59
N GLN A 105 6.22 -5.36 -41.13
CA GLN A 105 5.75 -6.51 -40.35
C GLN A 105 6.70 -6.87 -39.21
N GLN A 106 8.01 -6.91 -39.46
CA GLN A 106 9.02 -7.17 -38.40
C GLN A 106 9.00 -6.09 -37.31
N LEU A 107 8.81 -4.82 -37.68
CA LEU A 107 8.71 -3.71 -36.72
C LEU A 107 7.50 -3.88 -35.80
N VAL A 108 6.32 -4.14 -36.38
CA VAL A 108 5.08 -4.25 -35.60
C VAL A 108 5.03 -5.55 -34.80
N ASP A 109 5.59 -6.66 -35.29
CA ASP A 109 5.73 -7.90 -34.50
C ASP A 109 6.56 -7.66 -33.23
N LYS A 110 7.67 -6.92 -33.35
CA LYS A 110 8.51 -6.54 -32.21
C LYS A 110 7.73 -5.70 -31.19
N TYR A 111 7.13 -4.59 -31.62
CA TYR A 111 6.47 -3.68 -30.68
C TYR A 111 5.15 -4.24 -30.14
N ALA A 112 4.40 -5.00 -30.93
CA ALA A 112 3.22 -5.72 -30.45
C ALA A 112 3.60 -6.73 -29.36
N GLY A 113 4.70 -7.47 -29.53
CA GLY A 113 5.23 -8.34 -28.47
C GLY A 113 5.58 -7.58 -27.19
N ILE A 114 6.14 -6.37 -27.29
CA ILE A 114 6.46 -5.51 -26.14
C ILE A 114 5.18 -5.01 -25.44
N PHE A 115 4.16 -4.58 -26.19
CA PHE A 115 2.88 -4.17 -25.60
C PHE A 115 2.12 -5.35 -24.99
N GLN A 116 2.17 -6.54 -25.58
CA GLN A 116 1.65 -7.76 -24.97
C GLN A 116 2.40 -8.14 -23.69
N GLN A 117 3.71 -7.88 -23.63
CA GLN A 117 4.47 -8.11 -22.41
C GLN A 117 4.08 -7.08 -21.33
N LEU A 118 3.87 -5.81 -21.70
CA LEU A 118 3.35 -4.79 -20.78
C LEU A 118 2.05 -5.22 -20.12
N THR A 119 1.10 -5.82 -20.85
CA THR A 119 -0.17 -6.25 -20.24
C THR A 119 0.04 -7.33 -19.18
N LYS A 120 1.01 -8.24 -19.39
CA LYS A 120 1.41 -9.24 -18.40
C LYS A 120 2.11 -8.62 -17.20
N ASP A 121 3.06 -7.71 -17.46
CA ASP A 121 3.84 -7.03 -16.41
C ASP A 121 2.95 -6.15 -15.53
N LEU A 122 1.88 -5.59 -16.08
CA LEU A 122 0.84 -4.85 -15.35
C LEU A 122 -0.22 -5.75 -14.68
N ASN A 123 -0.13 -7.07 -14.87
CA ASN A 123 -1.12 -8.07 -14.42
C ASN A 123 -2.55 -7.72 -14.89
N MET A 124 -2.70 -7.38 -16.16
CA MET A 124 -4.01 -7.12 -16.76
C MET A 124 -4.82 -8.40 -16.93
N SER A 125 -6.13 -8.25 -16.86
CA SER A 125 -7.12 -9.31 -17.01
C SER A 125 -7.92 -9.17 -18.32
N ASN A 126 -7.28 -8.70 -19.39
CA ASN A 126 -7.91 -8.58 -20.70
C ASN A 126 -8.25 -9.95 -21.28
N ASN A 127 -9.44 -10.08 -21.86
CA ASN A 127 -9.92 -11.31 -22.50
C ASN A 127 -9.23 -11.54 -23.85
N ASN A 128 -8.90 -10.46 -24.56
CA ASN A 128 -8.25 -10.52 -25.87
C ASN A 128 -7.21 -9.40 -26.01
N PHE A 129 -6.21 -9.64 -26.86
CA PHE A 129 -5.24 -8.66 -27.33
C PHE A 129 -5.29 -8.64 -28.87
N ILE A 130 -5.98 -7.66 -29.44
CA ILE A 130 -6.16 -7.58 -30.90
C ILE A 130 -4.92 -6.98 -31.58
N ARG A 131 -4.56 -7.51 -32.74
CA ARG A 131 -3.54 -6.95 -33.64
C ARG A 131 -4.21 -6.62 -34.97
N THR A 132 -4.05 -5.40 -35.47
CA THR A 132 -4.68 -5.02 -36.76
C THR A 132 -4.08 -5.76 -37.96
N THR A 133 -2.88 -6.35 -37.83
CA THR A 133 -2.31 -7.23 -38.86
C THR A 133 -3.00 -8.59 -38.98
N SER A 134 -3.86 -8.99 -38.02
CA SER A 134 -4.55 -10.27 -38.05
C SER A 134 -5.53 -10.39 -39.22
N ASP A 135 -5.63 -11.58 -39.82
CA ASP A 135 -6.52 -11.81 -40.97
C ASP A 135 -7.99 -11.59 -40.63
N VAL A 136 -8.41 -11.92 -39.40
CA VAL A 136 -9.77 -11.70 -38.92
C VAL A 136 -10.08 -10.20 -38.91
N HIS A 137 -9.16 -9.38 -38.41
CA HIS A 137 -9.33 -7.92 -38.40
C HIS A 137 -9.36 -7.35 -39.82
N LYS A 138 -8.37 -7.69 -40.66
CA LYS A 138 -8.28 -7.20 -42.04
C LYS A 138 -9.56 -7.48 -42.83
N LYS A 139 -10.07 -8.71 -42.76
CA LYS A 139 -11.33 -9.10 -43.43
C LYS A 139 -12.53 -8.31 -42.91
N PHE A 140 -12.59 -8.09 -41.59
CA PHE A 140 -13.68 -7.31 -40.99
C PHE A 140 -13.61 -5.82 -41.38
N ALA A 141 -12.43 -5.21 -41.36
CA ALA A 141 -12.23 -3.82 -41.79
C ALA A 141 -12.60 -3.63 -43.28
N GLN A 142 -12.20 -4.57 -44.14
CA GLN A 142 -12.60 -4.62 -45.54
C GLN A 142 -14.12 -4.71 -45.70
N TRP A 143 -14.76 -5.62 -44.96
CA TRP A 143 -16.22 -5.77 -44.96
C TRP A 143 -16.91 -4.48 -44.51
N LEU A 144 -16.45 -3.85 -43.42
CA LEU A 144 -17.03 -2.62 -42.89
C LEU A 144 -16.95 -1.47 -43.91
N PHE A 145 -15.80 -1.34 -44.57
CA PHE A 145 -15.62 -0.35 -45.64
C PHE A 145 -16.52 -0.64 -46.84
N GLN A 146 -16.60 -1.91 -47.26
CA GLN A 146 -17.46 -2.34 -48.37
C GLN A 146 -18.94 -2.03 -48.09
N GLN A 147 -19.41 -2.23 -46.86
CA GLN A 147 -20.78 -1.87 -46.46
C GLN A 147 -21.07 -0.37 -46.62
N ALA A 148 -20.10 0.50 -46.29
CA ALA A 148 -20.24 1.94 -46.47
C ALA A 148 -20.17 2.34 -47.96
N LEU A 149 -19.36 1.64 -48.75
CA LEU A 149 -19.28 1.79 -50.20
C LEU A 149 -20.60 1.40 -50.88
N ASP A 150 -21.17 0.24 -50.54
CA ASP A 150 -22.41 -0.28 -51.10
C ASP A 150 -23.62 0.60 -50.76
N LYS A 151 -23.59 1.29 -49.62
CA LYS A 151 -24.59 2.31 -49.23
C LYS A 151 -24.43 3.65 -49.96
N GLY A 152 -23.39 3.82 -50.76
CA GLY A 152 -23.07 5.06 -51.45
C GLY A 152 -22.55 6.16 -50.51
N ASP A 153 -22.10 5.79 -49.31
CA ASP A 153 -21.50 6.69 -48.33
C ASP A 153 -19.99 6.81 -48.49
N VAL A 154 -19.37 5.93 -49.27
CA VAL A 154 -18.00 6.09 -49.76
C VAL A 154 -18.03 6.32 -51.26
N TYR A 155 -17.22 7.26 -51.76
CA TYR A 155 -17.09 7.57 -53.17
C TYR A 155 -15.64 7.87 -53.54
N LEU A 156 -15.23 7.55 -54.77
CA LEU A 156 -13.91 7.94 -55.27
C LEU A 156 -13.93 9.44 -55.59
N GLY A 157 -12.96 10.17 -55.07
CA GLY A 157 -12.74 11.57 -55.34
C GLY A 157 -11.26 11.90 -55.47
N THR A 158 -10.98 13.18 -55.62
CA THR A 158 -9.60 13.70 -55.69
C THR A 158 -9.41 14.69 -54.55
N TYR A 159 -8.43 14.42 -53.69
CA TYR A 159 -7.94 15.39 -52.73
C TYR A 159 -7.03 16.37 -53.46
N GLU A 160 -7.33 17.67 -53.42
CA GLU A 160 -6.42 18.72 -53.89
C GLU A 160 -5.92 19.52 -52.69
N GLY A 161 -4.60 19.65 -52.55
CA GLY A 161 -4.00 20.43 -51.48
C GLY A 161 -2.62 20.95 -51.84
N TRP A 162 -2.10 21.87 -51.04
CA TRP A 162 -0.71 22.32 -51.14
C TRP A 162 0.20 21.23 -50.61
N TYR A 163 1.31 20.96 -51.28
CA TYR A 163 2.21 19.88 -50.95
C TYR A 163 3.61 20.45 -50.76
N ASN A 164 4.18 20.21 -49.58
CA ASN A 164 5.57 20.48 -49.30
C ASN A 164 6.40 19.34 -49.91
N VAL A 165 7.13 19.64 -50.99
CA VAL A 165 7.96 18.65 -51.70
C VAL A 165 9.12 18.15 -50.83
N ARG A 166 9.65 18.99 -49.94
CA ARG A 166 10.78 18.62 -49.06
C ARG A 166 10.34 17.66 -47.97
N GLU A 167 9.17 17.93 -47.39
CA GLU A 167 8.61 17.14 -46.28
C GLU A 167 7.68 16.02 -46.78
N GLU A 168 7.47 15.93 -48.09
CA GLU A 168 6.57 14.98 -48.75
C GLU A 168 5.19 14.89 -48.08
N MET A 169 4.59 16.04 -47.80
CA MET A 169 3.31 16.11 -47.10
C MET A 169 2.40 17.21 -47.61
N PHE A 170 1.09 16.97 -47.51
CA PHE A 170 0.10 18.01 -47.72
C PHE A 170 0.09 19.00 -46.55
N VAL A 171 0.01 20.27 -46.89
CA VAL A 171 -0.11 21.44 -46.03
C VAL A 171 -1.53 21.96 -46.20
N THR A 172 -2.22 22.23 -45.09
CA THR A 172 -3.57 22.78 -45.17
C THR A 172 -3.56 24.17 -45.81
N GLU A 173 -4.66 24.59 -46.41
CA GLU A 173 -4.79 25.94 -46.99
C GLU A 173 -4.42 27.04 -45.97
N THR A 174 -4.85 26.88 -44.71
CA THR A 174 -4.54 27.82 -43.63
C THR A 174 -3.05 27.87 -43.30
N GLU A 175 -2.37 26.72 -43.20
CA GLU A 175 -0.92 26.66 -42.96
C GLU A 175 -0.12 27.19 -44.16
N ALA A 176 -0.59 26.90 -45.37
CA ALA A 176 0.00 27.43 -46.58
C ALA A 176 -0.10 28.96 -46.60
N GLN A 177 -1.25 29.53 -46.24
CA GLN A 177 -1.41 30.98 -46.12
C GLN A 177 -0.49 31.61 -45.07
N LEU A 178 -0.32 30.98 -43.91
CA LEU A 178 0.56 31.47 -42.83
C LEU A 178 2.05 31.53 -43.24
N THR A 179 2.43 30.77 -44.26
CA THR A 179 3.81 30.62 -44.73
C THR A 179 4.02 31.21 -46.11
N ASP A 180 3.08 32.02 -46.61
CA ASP A 180 3.09 32.58 -47.97
C ASP A 180 3.29 31.49 -49.05
N TYR A 181 2.65 30.34 -48.81
CA TYR A 181 2.69 29.13 -49.62
C TYR A 181 4.11 28.60 -49.86
N LYS A 182 5.01 28.77 -48.89
CA LYS A 182 6.41 28.36 -48.98
C LYS A 182 6.85 27.58 -47.75
N ASP A 183 7.74 26.62 -47.96
CA ASP A 183 8.41 25.91 -46.87
C ASP A 183 9.22 26.93 -46.03
N PRO A 184 8.96 27.08 -44.72
CA PRO A 184 9.63 28.08 -43.88
C PRO A 184 11.14 27.86 -43.72
N THR A 185 11.60 26.64 -43.97
CA THR A 185 13.02 26.25 -43.83
C THR A 185 13.80 26.54 -45.11
N THR A 186 13.20 26.29 -46.28
CA THR A 186 13.91 26.39 -47.57
C THR A 186 13.47 27.55 -48.46
N GLY A 187 12.33 28.18 -48.17
CA GLY A 187 11.72 29.21 -49.02
C GLY A 187 11.08 28.69 -50.30
N THR A 188 11.06 27.36 -50.51
CA THR A 188 10.51 26.73 -51.73
C THR A 188 8.98 26.78 -51.70
N SER A 189 8.35 27.20 -52.80
CA SER A 189 6.89 27.20 -52.91
C SER A 189 6.30 25.79 -52.83
N PHE A 190 5.22 25.65 -52.07
CA PHE A 190 4.39 24.44 -52.06
C PHE A 190 3.78 24.22 -53.45
N LYS A 191 3.60 22.96 -53.82
CA LYS A 191 2.96 22.57 -55.08
C LYS A 191 1.51 22.19 -54.83
N LYS A 192 0.58 22.67 -55.63
CA LYS A 192 -0.75 22.04 -55.67
C LYS A 192 -0.61 20.62 -56.21
N MET A 193 -1.00 19.64 -55.41
CA MET A 193 -1.01 18.24 -55.79
C MET A 193 -2.41 17.67 -55.64
N GLN A 194 -2.70 16.70 -56.50
CA GLN A 194 -3.95 15.96 -56.49
C GLN A 194 -3.65 14.49 -56.23
N GLU A 195 -4.28 13.91 -55.22
CA GLU A 195 -4.21 12.48 -54.92
C GLU A 195 -5.63 11.90 -55.00
N GLN A 196 -5.83 10.84 -55.77
CA GLN A 196 -7.09 10.12 -55.73
C GLN A 196 -7.24 9.45 -54.36
N SER A 197 -8.44 9.53 -53.79
CA SER A 197 -8.79 8.83 -52.56
C SER A 197 -10.28 8.51 -52.55
N TYR A 198 -10.63 7.41 -51.91
CA TYR A 198 -11.99 7.18 -51.47
C TYR A 198 -12.33 8.11 -50.30
N PHE A 199 -13.42 8.85 -50.41
CA PHE A 199 -13.94 9.74 -49.38
C PHE A 199 -15.20 9.14 -48.75
N PHE A 200 -15.25 9.16 -47.43
CA PHE A 200 -16.43 8.83 -46.64
C PHE A 200 -17.25 10.10 -46.39
N LYS A 201 -18.55 10.05 -46.70
CA LYS A 201 -19.54 11.14 -46.55
C LYS A 201 -19.87 11.43 -45.10
N MET A 202 -18.85 11.80 -44.31
CA MET A 202 -18.99 12.09 -42.89
C MET A 202 -19.92 13.29 -42.65
N SER A 203 -19.92 14.27 -43.56
CA SER A 203 -20.80 15.45 -43.53
C SER A 203 -22.28 15.09 -43.41
N LYS A 204 -22.71 14.01 -44.08
CA LYS A 204 -24.09 13.47 -44.09
C LYS A 204 -24.62 13.14 -42.69
N TYR A 205 -23.75 12.85 -41.72
CA TYR A 205 -24.12 12.35 -40.40
C TYR A 205 -24.12 13.42 -39.30
N GLN A 206 -23.74 14.66 -39.60
CA GLN A 206 -23.55 15.71 -38.61
C GLN A 206 -24.76 15.93 -37.71
N ASP A 207 -25.93 16.21 -38.28
CA ASP A 207 -27.14 16.51 -37.48
C ASP A 207 -27.51 15.35 -36.56
N ARG A 208 -27.40 14.13 -37.08
CA ARG A 208 -27.71 12.90 -36.33
C ARG A 208 -26.69 12.65 -35.22
N LEU A 209 -25.42 12.98 -35.44
CA LEU A 209 -24.35 12.89 -34.45
C LEU A 209 -24.54 13.92 -33.33
N VAL A 210 -24.74 15.19 -33.69
CA VAL A 210 -24.95 16.28 -32.72
C VAL A 210 -26.15 15.95 -31.85
N LYS A 211 -27.28 15.58 -32.48
CA LYS A 211 -28.48 15.16 -31.76
C LYS A 211 -28.20 14.00 -30.79
N HIS A 212 -27.44 12.98 -31.22
CA HIS A 212 -27.09 11.87 -30.35
C HIS A 212 -26.29 12.34 -29.11
N ILE A 213 -25.28 13.19 -29.28
CA ILE A 213 -24.44 13.71 -28.18
C ILE A 213 -25.27 14.62 -27.23
N GLU A 214 -26.24 15.35 -27.77
CA GLU A 214 -27.16 16.19 -26.98
C GLU A 214 -28.14 15.35 -26.15
N GLU A 215 -28.77 14.35 -26.76
CA GLU A 215 -29.77 13.48 -26.12
C GLU A 215 -29.15 12.43 -25.17
N ASN A 216 -27.85 12.13 -25.33
CA ASN A 216 -27.14 11.13 -24.53
C ASN A 216 -25.97 11.82 -23.80
N PRO A 217 -26.20 12.55 -22.70
CA PRO A 217 -25.15 13.31 -22.01
C PRO A 217 -24.00 12.42 -21.51
N ASP A 218 -24.26 11.15 -21.21
CA ASP A 218 -23.26 10.18 -20.78
C ASP A 218 -22.47 9.54 -21.93
N PHE A 219 -22.76 9.88 -23.20
CA PHE A 219 -22.05 9.31 -24.34
C PHE A 219 -20.57 9.72 -24.36
N LEU A 220 -20.24 10.96 -23.98
CA LEU A 220 -18.85 11.44 -23.88
C LEU A 220 -18.61 12.02 -22.49
N GLN A 221 -17.70 11.39 -21.75
CA GLN A 221 -17.26 11.83 -20.43
C GLN A 221 -15.73 12.06 -20.41
N PRO A 222 -15.22 12.95 -19.54
CA PRO A 222 -15.96 13.85 -18.66
C PRO A 222 -16.63 15.00 -19.43
N GLU A 223 -17.60 15.68 -18.79
CA GLU A 223 -18.45 16.71 -19.41
C GLU A 223 -17.66 17.81 -20.15
N VAL A 224 -16.48 18.19 -19.65
CA VAL A 224 -15.62 19.17 -20.33
C VAL A 224 -15.26 18.75 -21.76
N ARG A 225 -15.04 17.45 -22.02
CA ARG A 225 -14.73 16.94 -23.36
C ARG A 225 -15.95 16.98 -24.27
N ARG A 226 -17.13 16.67 -23.72
CA ARG A 226 -18.41 16.78 -24.44
C ARG A 226 -18.68 18.21 -24.88
N GLN A 227 -18.49 19.18 -23.99
CA GLN A 227 -18.68 20.60 -24.30
C GLN A 227 -17.71 21.10 -25.37
N GLU A 228 -16.43 20.71 -25.28
CA GLU A 228 -15.45 21.02 -26.32
C GLU A 228 -15.82 20.43 -27.68
N LEU A 229 -16.29 19.17 -27.70
CA LEU A 229 -16.70 18.50 -28.92
C LEU A 229 -17.93 19.16 -29.54
N LEU A 230 -18.98 19.43 -28.77
CA LEU A 230 -20.18 20.13 -29.23
C LEU A 230 -19.85 21.52 -29.77
N ARG A 231 -18.94 22.25 -29.12
CA ARG A 231 -18.46 23.55 -29.64
C ARG A 231 -17.77 23.39 -30.99
N ARG A 232 -16.95 22.35 -31.17
CA ARG A 232 -16.26 22.09 -32.45
C ARG A 232 -17.23 21.65 -33.55
N LEU A 233 -18.29 20.92 -33.20
CA LEU A 233 -19.33 20.45 -34.13
C LEU A 233 -20.32 21.54 -34.58
N LYS A 234 -20.16 22.78 -34.12
CA LYS A 234 -20.83 23.95 -34.72
C LYS A 234 -20.33 24.22 -36.14
N GLU A 235 -19.10 23.85 -36.43
CA GLU A 235 -18.54 23.91 -37.78
C GLU A 235 -18.98 22.71 -38.61
N PRO A 236 -19.33 22.88 -39.90
CA PRO A 236 -19.72 21.77 -40.77
C PRO A 236 -18.62 20.70 -40.91
N LEU A 237 -18.98 19.44 -40.68
CA LEU A 237 -18.14 18.28 -40.94
C LEU A 237 -17.83 18.20 -42.43
N GLN A 238 -16.55 18.04 -42.75
CA GLN A 238 -16.09 17.73 -44.10
C GLN A 238 -16.08 16.23 -44.34
N ASP A 239 -16.14 15.82 -45.60
CA ASP A 239 -15.98 14.41 -45.96
C ASP A 239 -14.54 13.94 -45.68
N LEU A 240 -14.43 12.70 -45.20
CA LEU A 240 -13.18 12.15 -44.68
C LEU A 240 -12.48 11.32 -45.76
N SER A 241 -11.24 11.64 -46.09
CA SER A 241 -10.41 10.77 -46.92
C SER A 241 -10.15 9.43 -46.21
N ALA A 242 -10.82 8.38 -46.69
CA ALA A 242 -10.93 7.05 -46.10
C ALA A 242 -9.97 6.02 -46.72
N SER A 243 -9.11 6.43 -47.66
CA SER A 243 -8.07 5.58 -48.24
C SER A 243 -6.76 6.34 -48.49
N ARG A 244 -5.67 5.62 -48.79
CA ARG A 244 -4.39 6.16 -49.28
C ARG A 244 -3.86 5.27 -50.39
N ASN A 245 -3.13 5.84 -51.36
CA ASN A 245 -2.46 5.05 -52.42
C ASN A 245 -0.95 5.32 -52.52
N THR A 246 -0.42 6.19 -51.66
CA THR A 246 1.00 6.58 -51.59
C THR A 246 1.90 5.59 -50.84
N PHE A 247 1.33 4.63 -50.09
CA PHE A 247 2.06 3.57 -49.40
C PHE A 247 1.23 2.28 -49.31
N ALA A 248 1.89 1.15 -49.15
CA ALA A 248 1.26 -0.18 -49.18
C ALA A 248 1.02 -0.82 -47.79
N HIS A 249 1.61 -0.30 -46.72
CA HIS A 249 1.49 -0.88 -45.38
C HIS A 249 0.15 -0.53 -44.71
N GLY A 250 -0.90 -1.28 -45.06
CA GLY A 250 -2.25 -1.14 -44.55
C GLY A 250 -3.20 -2.22 -45.08
N VAL A 251 -4.48 -2.10 -44.77
CA VAL A 251 -5.51 -3.03 -45.26
C VAL A 251 -5.93 -2.65 -46.67
N PRO A 252 -5.74 -3.48 -47.70
CA PRO A 252 -6.12 -3.13 -49.07
C PRO A 252 -7.65 -3.11 -49.25
N ILE A 253 -8.15 -2.20 -50.08
CA ILE A 253 -9.56 -2.21 -50.51
C ILE A 253 -9.78 -3.40 -51.45
N LEU A 254 -10.84 -4.18 -51.21
CA LEU A 254 -11.11 -5.44 -51.95
C LEU A 254 -11.19 -5.24 -53.46
N ASN A 255 -11.89 -4.19 -53.90
CA ASN A 255 -12.14 -3.92 -55.32
C ASN A 255 -11.12 -2.96 -55.96
N ASP A 256 -10.20 -2.39 -55.17
CA ASP A 256 -9.11 -1.54 -55.65
C ASP A 256 -7.87 -1.67 -54.75
N PRO A 257 -7.07 -2.74 -54.89
CA PRO A 257 -5.95 -3.04 -53.99
C PRO A 257 -4.78 -2.05 -54.11
N LYS A 258 -4.83 -1.08 -55.05
CA LYS A 258 -3.88 0.04 -55.08
C LYS A 258 -4.10 1.00 -53.92
N HIS A 259 -5.30 0.99 -53.35
CA HIS A 259 -5.65 1.77 -52.18
C HIS A 259 -5.62 0.90 -50.93
N VAL A 260 -5.04 1.44 -49.86
CA VAL A 260 -5.18 0.93 -48.50
C VAL A 260 -6.16 1.79 -47.71
N LEU A 261 -6.88 1.18 -46.76
CA LEU A 261 -7.77 1.88 -45.86
C LEU A 261 -7.00 2.93 -45.05
N TYR A 262 -7.66 4.07 -44.84
CA TYR A 262 -7.18 5.04 -43.87
C TYR A 262 -7.07 4.37 -42.50
N VAL A 263 -5.93 4.55 -41.83
CA VAL A 263 -5.60 3.83 -40.59
C VAL A 263 -6.69 3.93 -39.52
N TRP A 264 -7.40 5.05 -39.39
CA TRP A 264 -8.49 5.15 -38.42
C TRP A 264 -9.77 4.42 -38.84
N PHE A 265 -10.03 4.25 -40.14
CA PHE A 265 -11.15 3.42 -40.60
C PHE A 265 -10.91 1.94 -40.26
N ASP A 266 -9.66 1.50 -40.41
CA ASP A 266 -9.18 0.17 -40.04
C ASP A 266 -9.12 -0.02 -38.51
N ALA A 267 -8.32 0.80 -37.82
CA ALA A 267 -8.10 0.74 -36.39
C ALA A 267 -9.41 0.77 -35.59
N LEU A 268 -10.37 1.64 -35.91
CA LEU A 268 -11.64 1.69 -35.17
C LEU A 268 -12.49 0.41 -35.31
N ALA A 269 -12.30 -0.36 -36.40
CA ALA A 269 -12.97 -1.64 -36.59
C ALA A 269 -12.50 -2.72 -35.60
N ASN A 270 -11.40 -2.49 -34.87
CA ASN A 270 -10.87 -3.43 -33.87
C ASN A 270 -11.93 -3.81 -32.82
N TYR A 271 -12.74 -2.83 -32.39
CA TYR A 271 -13.74 -3.00 -31.34
C TYR A 271 -14.84 -3.99 -31.68
N LEU A 272 -15.09 -4.22 -32.97
CA LEU A 272 -16.06 -5.17 -33.49
C LEU A 272 -15.39 -6.47 -33.94
N SER A 273 -14.28 -6.37 -34.66
CA SER A 273 -13.54 -7.54 -35.17
C SER A 273 -13.03 -8.46 -34.04
N ALA A 274 -12.61 -7.88 -32.91
CA ALA A 274 -12.05 -8.64 -31.78
C ALA A 274 -13.08 -9.47 -30.99
N ILE A 275 -14.37 -9.21 -31.22
CA ILE A 275 -15.50 -9.99 -30.67
C ILE A 275 -16.22 -10.80 -31.76
N GLY A 276 -15.71 -10.76 -33.00
CA GLY A 276 -16.29 -11.47 -34.13
C GLY A 276 -17.67 -10.95 -34.56
N TYR A 277 -18.00 -9.69 -34.31
CA TYR A 277 -19.31 -9.13 -34.69
C TYR A 277 -19.59 -9.33 -36.20
N PRO A 278 -20.85 -9.57 -36.62
CA PRO A 278 -22.05 -9.77 -35.79
C PRO A 278 -22.29 -11.23 -35.36
N ASP A 279 -21.59 -12.19 -35.94
CA ASP A 279 -21.94 -13.62 -35.85
C ASP A 279 -21.08 -14.42 -34.86
N GLY A 280 -20.02 -13.80 -34.34
CA GLY A 280 -19.09 -14.40 -33.40
C GLY A 280 -19.72 -14.65 -32.03
N PRO A 281 -19.20 -15.62 -31.24
CA PRO A 281 -19.76 -15.98 -29.94
C PRO A 281 -19.76 -14.81 -28.94
N GLU A 282 -18.82 -13.88 -29.10
CA GLU A 282 -18.66 -12.70 -28.26
C GLU A 282 -19.35 -11.45 -28.85
N ALA A 283 -20.02 -11.56 -29.99
CA ALA A 283 -20.76 -10.45 -30.60
C ALA A 283 -21.87 -9.90 -29.66
N ARG A 284 -22.37 -10.73 -28.74
CA ARG A 284 -23.37 -10.37 -27.72
C ARG A 284 -22.93 -9.22 -26.79
N TYR A 285 -21.62 -8.95 -26.71
CA TYR A 285 -21.07 -7.85 -25.91
C TYR A 285 -21.25 -6.48 -26.59
N TRP A 286 -21.60 -6.42 -27.88
CA TRP A 286 -21.88 -5.17 -28.57
C TRP A 286 -23.34 -4.72 -28.33
N PRO A 287 -23.60 -3.42 -28.08
CA PRO A 287 -22.66 -2.29 -28.08
C PRO A 287 -21.75 -2.23 -26.86
N ALA A 288 -20.50 -1.80 -27.07
CA ALA A 288 -19.55 -1.57 -25.99
C ALA A 288 -20.15 -0.67 -24.90
N ASN A 289 -19.99 -1.09 -23.63
CA ASN A 289 -20.43 -0.29 -22.50
C ASN A 289 -19.57 0.97 -22.37
N VAL A 290 -18.27 0.85 -22.65
CA VAL A 290 -17.36 2.00 -22.66
C VAL A 290 -16.12 1.77 -23.52
N HIS A 291 -15.72 2.80 -24.26
CA HIS A 291 -14.36 2.95 -24.79
C HIS A 291 -13.55 3.88 -23.88
N ILE A 292 -12.45 3.42 -23.30
CA ILE A 292 -11.49 4.24 -22.54
C ILE A 292 -10.39 4.69 -23.49
N ILE A 293 -10.18 6.00 -23.59
CA ILE A 293 -9.22 6.60 -24.53
C ILE A 293 -8.51 7.81 -23.93
N GLY A 294 -7.34 8.17 -24.46
CA GLY A 294 -6.73 9.48 -24.26
C GLY A 294 -7.53 10.62 -24.90
N LYS A 295 -7.53 11.81 -24.27
CA LYS A 295 -8.25 13.00 -24.76
C LYS A 295 -7.85 13.46 -26.17
N ASP A 296 -6.63 13.15 -26.62
CA ASP A 296 -6.11 13.47 -27.95
C ASP A 296 -6.84 12.75 -29.09
N ILE A 297 -7.45 11.60 -28.82
CA ILE A 297 -8.12 10.78 -29.83
C ILE A 297 -9.66 10.81 -29.73
N THR A 298 -10.19 11.80 -28.99
CA THR A 298 -11.65 12.02 -28.82
C THR A 298 -12.38 12.20 -30.14
N TRP A 299 -11.81 12.95 -31.09
CA TRP A 299 -12.45 13.20 -32.39
C TRP A 299 -12.70 11.90 -33.18
N PHE A 300 -11.74 10.96 -33.12
CA PHE A 300 -11.88 9.69 -33.83
C PHE A 300 -13.00 8.83 -33.23
N HIS A 301 -13.10 8.78 -31.91
CA HIS A 301 -14.06 7.91 -31.21
C HIS A 301 -15.46 8.51 -31.06
N CYS A 302 -15.59 9.83 -31.11
CA CYS A 302 -16.85 10.52 -30.88
C CYS A 302 -17.41 11.21 -32.14
N VAL A 303 -16.68 11.20 -33.26
CA VAL A 303 -17.17 11.73 -34.55
C VAL A 303 -17.00 10.68 -35.65
N ILE A 304 -15.77 10.33 -35.98
CA ILE A 304 -15.50 9.43 -37.12
C ILE A 304 -16.12 8.06 -36.89
N TRP A 305 -15.90 7.47 -35.72
CA TRP A 305 -16.43 6.15 -35.38
C TRP A 305 -17.96 6.10 -35.39
N PRO A 306 -18.68 7.00 -34.68
CA PRO A 306 -20.13 7.05 -34.77
C PRO A 306 -20.66 7.24 -36.20
N CYS A 307 -20.03 8.07 -37.03
CA CYS A 307 -20.46 8.24 -38.41
C CYS A 307 -20.30 6.95 -39.23
N ILE A 308 -19.18 6.22 -39.08
CA ILE A 308 -18.96 4.91 -39.72
C ILE A 308 -20.04 3.90 -39.27
N LEU A 309 -20.34 3.86 -37.97
CA LEU A 309 -21.37 2.98 -37.41
C LEU A 309 -22.78 3.36 -37.91
N MET A 310 -23.10 4.66 -37.95
CA MET A 310 -24.38 5.15 -38.48
C MET A 310 -24.56 4.84 -39.97
N SER A 311 -23.48 4.93 -40.76
CA SER A 311 -23.47 4.51 -42.16
C SER A 311 -23.76 3.03 -42.27
N THR A 312 -23.03 2.18 -41.55
CA THR A 312 -23.17 0.73 -41.65
C THR A 312 -24.40 0.17 -40.93
N GLY A 313 -25.08 0.96 -40.10
CA GLY A 313 -26.30 0.57 -39.38
C GLY A 313 -26.01 -0.20 -38.09
N ILE A 314 -24.77 -0.13 -37.60
CA ILE A 314 -24.34 -0.80 -36.38
C ILE A 314 -24.66 0.11 -35.17
N PRO A 315 -25.17 -0.43 -34.04
CA PRO A 315 -25.44 0.36 -32.84
C PRO A 315 -24.20 1.09 -32.33
N LEU A 316 -24.39 2.31 -31.81
CA LEU A 316 -23.31 3.11 -31.23
C LEU A 316 -22.87 2.55 -29.86
N PRO A 317 -21.59 2.74 -29.47
CA PRO A 317 -21.16 2.44 -28.10
C PRO A 317 -21.94 3.29 -27.11
N LYS A 318 -22.17 2.76 -25.90
CA LYS A 318 -22.95 3.46 -24.86
C LYS A 318 -22.22 4.67 -24.30
N ARG A 319 -20.88 4.61 -24.23
CA ARG A 319 -20.03 5.65 -23.66
C ARG A 319 -18.62 5.64 -24.26
N VAL A 320 -18.03 6.82 -24.33
CA VAL A 320 -16.60 7.07 -24.53
C VAL A 320 -16.11 7.88 -23.33
N PHE A 321 -15.07 7.41 -22.66
CA PHE A 321 -14.42 8.13 -21.58
C PHE A 321 -13.02 8.56 -22.00
N ALA A 322 -12.82 9.87 -22.10
CA ALA A 322 -11.58 10.50 -22.53
C ALA A 322 -10.75 10.97 -21.32
N HIS A 323 -9.74 10.21 -20.93
CA HIS A 323 -8.88 10.53 -19.80
C HIS A 323 -7.81 11.58 -20.14
N GLY A 324 -7.30 12.25 -19.11
CA GLY A 324 -6.20 13.22 -19.23
C GLY A 324 -4.84 12.56 -19.41
N PHE A 325 -3.81 13.39 -19.63
CA PHE A 325 -2.44 12.91 -19.77
C PHE A 325 -1.77 12.68 -18.42
N VAL A 326 -0.80 11.78 -18.40
CA VAL A 326 0.19 11.74 -17.32
C VAL A 326 1.28 12.74 -17.64
N ASN A 327 1.49 13.69 -16.74
CA ASN A 327 2.47 14.76 -16.84
C ASN A 327 3.63 14.51 -15.85
N ALA A 328 4.72 15.23 -16.02
CA ALA A 328 5.79 15.27 -15.03
C ALA A 328 5.30 15.93 -13.72
N LYS A 329 6.09 15.81 -12.65
CA LYS A 329 5.73 16.31 -11.30
C LYS A 329 5.36 17.80 -11.27
N ASP A 330 6.00 18.61 -12.10
CA ASP A 330 5.74 20.05 -12.24
C ASP A 330 4.52 20.38 -13.13
N GLY A 331 3.81 19.36 -13.62
CA GLY A 331 2.68 19.49 -14.52
C GLY A 331 3.06 19.64 -16.00
N SER A 332 4.35 19.69 -16.34
CA SER A 332 4.80 19.78 -17.72
C SER A 332 4.56 18.48 -18.50
N LYS A 333 4.38 18.59 -19.81
CA LYS A 333 4.26 17.42 -20.68
C LYS A 333 5.58 16.65 -20.71
N MET A 334 5.52 15.33 -20.54
CA MET A 334 6.71 14.48 -20.65
C MET A 334 7.21 14.41 -22.10
N SER A 335 8.53 14.53 -22.29
CA SER A 335 9.18 14.34 -23.59
C SER A 335 10.63 13.88 -23.45
N LYS A 336 11.08 13.05 -24.40
CA LYS A 336 12.46 12.54 -24.41
C LYS A 336 13.50 13.66 -24.54
N SER A 337 13.20 14.73 -25.28
CA SER A 337 14.08 15.88 -25.47
C SER A 337 14.30 16.70 -24.21
N VAL A 338 13.29 16.76 -23.32
CA VAL A 338 13.38 17.45 -22.02
C VAL A 338 13.98 16.53 -20.93
N GLY A 339 13.99 15.22 -21.16
CA GLY A 339 14.55 14.24 -20.21
C GLY A 339 13.67 13.99 -18.97
N ASN A 340 12.41 14.45 -18.98
CA ASN A 340 11.46 14.32 -17.88
C ASN A 340 10.51 13.10 -18.02
N VAL A 341 10.86 12.11 -18.86
CA VAL A 341 10.03 10.92 -19.10
C VAL A 341 10.15 9.96 -17.94
N ILE A 342 9.00 9.52 -17.42
CA ILE A 342 8.93 8.49 -16.39
C ILE A 342 8.59 7.16 -17.06
N ASP A 343 9.48 6.19 -16.91
CA ASP A 343 9.30 4.83 -17.41
C ASP A 343 8.46 4.01 -16.42
N PRO A 344 7.30 3.45 -16.85
CA PRO A 344 6.50 2.59 -15.97
C PRO A 344 7.26 1.34 -15.50
N TYR A 345 8.17 0.78 -16.30
CA TYR A 345 8.94 -0.41 -15.89
C TYR A 345 9.87 -0.09 -14.73
N ALA A 346 10.57 1.05 -14.78
CA ALA A 346 11.44 1.49 -13.70
C ALA A 346 10.65 1.71 -12.40
N MET A 347 9.43 2.22 -12.47
CA MET A 347 8.56 2.40 -11.29
C MET A 347 8.10 1.05 -10.71
N ILE A 348 7.72 0.09 -11.57
CA ILE A 348 7.31 -1.26 -11.14
C ILE A 348 8.49 -2.00 -10.52
N GLU A 349 9.68 -1.94 -11.12
CA GLU A 349 10.89 -2.57 -10.59
C GLU A 349 11.26 -1.99 -9.21
N ARG A 350 11.19 -0.66 -9.06
CA ARG A 350 11.60 0.03 -7.83
C ARG A 350 10.59 -0.13 -6.68
N TYR A 351 9.29 -0.19 -6.96
CA TYR A 351 8.24 -0.12 -5.93
C TYR A 351 7.30 -1.32 -5.86
N GLY A 352 7.40 -2.23 -6.81
CA GLY A 352 6.48 -3.34 -6.98
C GLY A 352 5.18 -2.94 -7.70
N LEU A 353 4.63 -3.91 -8.42
CA LEU A 353 3.44 -3.73 -9.25
C LEU A 353 2.21 -3.26 -8.48
N GLU A 354 1.94 -3.84 -7.31
CA GLU A 354 0.73 -3.55 -6.54
C GLU A 354 0.74 -2.11 -6.01
N SER A 355 1.91 -1.61 -5.59
CA SER A 355 2.12 -0.21 -5.21
C SER A 355 1.87 0.74 -6.38
N PHE A 356 2.42 0.39 -7.55
CA PHE A 356 2.25 1.16 -8.78
C PHE A 356 0.78 1.24 -9.20
N ARG A 357 0.10 0.09 -9.30
CA ARG A 357 -1.33 0.01 -9.66
C ARG A 357 -2.20 0.82 -8.72
N TYR A 358 -1.97 0.65 -7.41
CA TYR A 358 -2.68 1.40 -6.39
C TYR A 358 -2.50 2.91 -6.56
N PHE A 359 -1.26 3.36 -6.72
CA PHE A 359 -0.94 4.78 -6.90
C PHE A 359 -1.58 5.38 -8.16
N ILE A 360 -1.53 4.67 -9.29
CA ILE A 360 -2.16 5.11 -10.56
C ILE A 360 -3.64 5.43 -10.39
N VAL A 361 -4.37 4.60 -9.63
CA VAL A 361 -5.81 4.79 -9.39
C VAL A 361 -6.09 5.83 -8.31
N ARG A 362 -5.25 5.88 -7.27
CA ARG A 362 -5.46 6.69 -6.05
C ARG A 362 -5.04 8.15 -6.20
N SER A 363 -4.09 8.45 -7.08
CA SER A 363 -3.37 9.73 -7.11
C SER A 363 -4.13 10.88 -7.76
N ALA A 364 -4.94 10.62 -8.80
CA ALA A 364 -5.65 11.68 -9.52
C ALA A 364 -7.11 11.32 -9.82
N LYS A 365 -7.92 12.36 -10.00
CA LYS A 365 -9.29 12.21 -10.50
C LYS A 365 -9.24 11.77 -11.96
N PHE A 366 -9.71 10.54 -12.22
CA PHE A 366 -9.77 9.99 -13.57
C PHE A 366 -10.56 10.92 -14.51
N GLY A 367 -10.02 11.18 -15.70
CA GLY A 367 -10.53 12.22 -16.61
C GLY A 367 -9.73 13.53 -16.62
N GLN A 368 -8.96 13.81 -15.57
CA GLN A 368 -8.05 14.96 -15.51
C GLN A 368 -6.60 14.56 -15.83
N ASP A 369 -5.75 15.56 -16.07
CA ASP A 369 -4.32 15.33 -16.20
C ASP A 369 -3.73 14.99 -14.83
N MET A 370 -2.85 13.99 -14.81
CA MET A 370 -2.21 13.46 -13.61
C MET A 370 -0.74 13.88 -13.58
N PRO A 371 -0.31 14.77 -12.67
CA PRO A 371 1.11 14.96 -12.41
C PRO A 371 1.65 13.73 -11.65
N PHE A 372 2.60 13.01 -12.24
CA PHE A 372 3.20 11.86 -11.57
C PHE A 372 4.32 12.32 -10.62
N SER A 373 4.22 11.88 -9.37
CA SER A 373 5.14 12.24 -8.29
C SER A 373 5.58 10.98 -7.55
N GLU A 374 6.87 10.68 -7.65
CA GLU A 374 7.47 9.52 -6.98
C GLU A 374 7.39 9.63 -5.45
N ASP A 375 7.52 10.84 -4.89
CA ASP A 375 7.36 11.10 -3.46
C ASP A 375 5.94 10.78 -2.99
N ASP A 376 4.93 11.14 -3.79
CA ASP A 376 3.53 10.84 -3.46
C ASP A 376 3.25 9.34 -3.54
N LEU A 377 3.87 8.62 -4.48
CA LEU A 377 3.80 7.17 -4.55
C LEU A 377 4.33 6.53 -3.25
N ILE A 378 5.52 6.96 -2.80
CA ILE A 378 6.13 6.47 -1.56
C ILE A 378 5.24 6.78 -0.35
N ASN A 379 4.73 8.01 -0.25
CA ASN A 379 3.90 8.44 0.87
C ASN A 379 2.57 7.67 0.93
N ILE A 380 1.90 7.50 -0.21
CA ILE A 380 0.64 6.75 -0.32
C ILE A 380 0.88 5.27 0.00
N HIS A 381 1.94 4.66 -0.54
CA HIS A 381 2.32 3.29 -0.21
C HIS A 381 2.53 3.12 1.30
N ASN A 382 3.36 3.96 1.91
CA ASN A 382 3.71 3.82 3.33
C ASN A 382 2.49 4.01 4.24
N SER A 383 1.68 5.03 3.97
CA SER A 383 0.55 5.39 4.84
C SER A 383 -0.69 4.51 4.63
N GLU A 384 -1.03 4.17 3.39
CA GLU A 384 -2.27 3.45 3.07
C GLU A 384 -2.03 1.93 2.91
N LEU A 385 -0.97 1.51 2.20
CA LEU A 385 -0.70 0.09 1.99
C LEU A 385 0.02 -0.56 3.17
N ALA A 386 1.13 0.02 3.64
CA ALA A 386 1.89 -0.56 4.75
C ALA A 386 1.24 -0.31 6.12
N ASP A 387 1.01 0.96 6.48
CA ASP A 387 0.54 1.34 7.81
C ASP A 387 -0.96 1.05 8.07
N THR A 388 -1.80 1.12 7.03
CA THR A 388 -3.24 0.92 7.18
C THR A 388 -3.65 -0.53 6.86
N LEU A 389 -3.48 -0.98 5.61
CA LEU A 389 -3.87 -2.33 5.19
C LEU A 389 -2.94 -3.41 5.77
N GLY A 390 -1.64 -3.29 5.54
CA GLY A 390 -0.64 -4.27 5.94
C GLY A 390 -0.62 -4.51 7.45
N ASN A 391 -0.62 -3.43 8.22
CA ASN A 391 -0.68 -3.49 9.68
C ASN A 391 -1.99 -4.12 10.20
N LEU A 392 -3.15 -3.78 9.61
CA LEU A 392 -4.43 -4.36 10.02
C LEU A 392 -4.44 -5.88 9.83
N VAL A 393 -4.03 -6.34 8.64
CA VAL A 393 -3.95 -7.78 8.34
C VAL A 393 -2.97 -8.46 9.27
N HIS A 394 -1.76 -7.90 9.43
CA HIS A 394 -0.73 -8.47 10.28
C HIS A 394 -1.18 -8.56 11.75
N ARG A 395 -1.76 -7.50 12.32
CA ARG A 395 -2.28 -7.51 13.69
C ARG A 395 -3.40 -8.55 13.84
N THR A 396 -4.33 -8.59 12.89
CA THR A 396 -5.51 -9.46 12.95
C THR A 396 -5.15 -10.95 12.91
N VAL A 397 -4.27 -11.37 11.99
CA VAL A 397 -3.85 -12.78 11.94
C VAL A 397 -3.06 -13.20 13.19
N ASN A 398 -2.26 -12.30 13.77
CA ASN A 398 -1.50 -12.58 14.99
C ASN A 398 -2.41 -12.70 16.22
N ILE A 399 -3.41 -11.82 16.37
CA ILE A 399 -4.38 -11.96 17.48
C ILE A 399 -5.29 -13.18 17.28
N CYS A 400 -5.63 -13.53 16.03
CA CYS A 400 -6.33 -14.77 15.73
C CYS A 400 -5.50 -15.98 16.15
N LYS A 401 -4.19 -16.00 15.83
CA LYS A 401 -3.31 -17.06 16.30
C LYS A 401 -3.26 -17.16 17.82
N LYS A 402 -3.11 -16.01 18.48
CA LYS A 402 -2.92 -15.95 19.93
C LYS A 402 -4.16 -16.32 20.72
N TYR A 403 -5.34 -15.89 20.27
CA TYR A 403 -6.57 -15.99 21.07
C TYR A 403 -7.59 -17.00 20.54
N SER A 404 -7.44 -17.43 19.28
CA SER A 404 -8.31 -18.41 18.62
C SER A 404 -7.49 -19.55 17.98
N ASN A 405 -6.28 -19.81 18.46
CA ASN A 405 -5.35 -20.85 17.98
C ASN A 405 -5.02 -20.81 16.48
N GLY A 406 -5.36 -19.73 15.79
CA GLY A 406 -5.16 -19.58 14.35
C GLY A 406 -6.30 -20.18 13.54
N VAL A 407 -7.50 -20.28 14.11
CA VAL A 407 -8.72 -20.62 13.38
C VAL A 407 -9.74 -19.49 13.52
N VAL A 408 -10.61 -19.34 12.53
CA VAL A 408 -11.75 -18.43 12.57
C VAL A 408 -12.64 -18.79 13.76
N PRO A 409 -12.86 -17.90 14.75
CA PRO A 409 -13.66 -18.23 15.92
C PRO A 409 -15.16 -18.32 15.62
N LEU A 410 -15.86 -19.17 16.38
CA LEU A 410 -17.32 -19.18 16.43
C LEU A 410 -17.79 -18.05 17.37
N ALA A 411 -18.07 -16.89 16.80
CA ALA A 411 -18.60 -15.73 17.52
C ALA A 411 -19.45 -14.90 16.55
N LYS A 412 -20.44 -14.16 17.07
CA LYS A 412 -21.20 -13.19 16.27
C LYS A 412 -20.35 -11.94 16.09
N ALA A 413 -20.05 -11.56 14.85
CA ALA A 413 -19.26 -10.37 14.54
C ALA A 413 -20.00 -9.07 14.89
N ASP A 414 -19.25 -8.06 15.30
CA ASP A 414 -19.70 -6.66 15.23
C ASP A 414 -19.61 -6.17 13.76
N LYS A 415 -20.22 -5.01 13.49
CA LYS A 415 -20.19 -4.37 12.16
C LYS A 415 -19.47 -3.02 12.25
N PRO A 416 -18.14 -2.95 12.04
CA PRO A 416 -17.38 -1.69 12.11
C PRO A 416 -17.77 -0.72 10.98
N PHE A 417 -18.40 -1.23 9.92
CA PHE A 417 -18.99 -0.46 8.83
C PHE A 417 -20.16 -1.23 8.21
N ASP A 418 -21.01 -0.53 7.46
CA ASP A 418 -22.10 -1.15 6.71
C ASP A 418 -21.63 -1.61 5.31
N ILE A 419 -21.80 -2.90 5.02
CA ILE A 419 -21.36 -3.50 3.76
C ILE A 419 -22.19 -3.00 2.56
N TYR A 420 -23.48 -2.74 2.75
CA TYR A 420 -24.36 -2.26 1.68
C TYR A 420 -24.11 -0.80 1.35
N GLU A 421 -23.86 0.05 2.35
CA GLU A 421 -23.45 1.42 2.10
C GLU A 421 -22.14 1.47 1.31
N LEU A 422 -21.14 0.64 1.67
CA LEU A 422 -19.89 0.55 0.93
C LEU A 422 -20.10 0.00 -0.50
N LEU A 423 -20.92 -1.02 -0.66
CA LEU A 423 -21.25 -1.59 -1.96
C LEU A 423 -21.95 -0.57 -2.86
N LYS A 424 -22.95 0.14 -2.34
CA LYS A 424 -23.68 1.18 -3.07
C LYS A 424 -22.76 2.32 -3.47
N TYR A 425 -21.97 2.84 -2.53
CA TYR A 425 -21.00 3.91 -2.80
C TYR A 425 -19.97 3.50 -3.86
N SER A 426 -19.50 2.26 -3.79
CA SER A 426 -18.57 1.72 -4.78
C SER A 426 -19.22 1.63 -6.15
N GLU A 427 -20.45 1.11 -6.25
CA GLU A 427 -21.16 1.01 -7.52
C GLU A 427 -21.37 2.39 -8.16
N ASP A 428 -21.80 3.37 -7.36
CA ASP A 428 -21.96 4.76 -7.84
C ASP A 428 -20.61 5.35 -8.29
N SER A 429 -19.54 5.10 -7.54
CA SER A 429 -18.19 5.57 -7.91
C SER A 429 -17.70 4.95 -9.23
N TYR A 430 -17.90 3.65 -9.44
CA TYR A 430 -17.49 2.97 -10.66
C TYR A 430 -18.39 3.29 -11.86
N LYS A 431 -19.68 3.56 -11.63
CA LYS A 431 -20.61 4.02 -12.68
C LYS A 431 -20.14 5.33 -13.30
N ASP A 432 -19.53 6.22 -12.52
CA ASP A 432 -19.00 7.50 -12.98
C ASP A 432 -17.47 7.50 -13.18
N PHE A 433 -16.84 6.32 -13.14
CA PHE A 433 -15.38 6.11 -13.18
C PHE A 433 -14.59 7.01 -12.21
N SER A 434 -15.16 7.33 -11.06
CA SER A 434 -14.52 8.03 -9.95
C SER A 434 -13.64 7.07 -9.15
N LEU A 435 -12.64 6.47 -9.80
CA LEU A 435 -11.83 5.39 -9.24
C LEU A 435 -11.08 5.81 -7.96
N GLN A 436 -10.63 7.06 -7.90
CA GLN A 436 -10.01 7.65 -6.71
C GLN A 436 -10.98 7.64 -5.50
N ASN A 437 -12.25 7.99 -5.71
CA ASN A 437 -13.24 8.01 -4.62
C ASN A 437 -13.51 6.60 -4.10
N ALA A 438 -13.63 5.61 -4.99
CA ALA A 438 -13.75 4.22 -4.60
C ALA A 438 -12.54 3.77 -3.75
N CYS A 439 -11.32 4.13 -4.18
CA CYS A 439 -10.10 3.83 -3.43
C CYS A 439 -10.08 4.49 -2.05
N ILE A 440 -10.43 5.78 -1.96
CA ILE A 440 -10.52 6.52 -0.69
C ILE A 440 -11.55 5.88 0.26
N ALA A 441 -12.71 5.45 -0.25
CA ALA A 441 -13.72 4.78 0.56
C ALA A 441 -13.18 3.49 1.17
N ILE A 442 -12.51 2.64 0.38
CA ILE A 442 -11.87 1.40 0.87
C ILE A 442 -10.86 1.70 1.99
N VAL A 443 -10.00 2.71 1.81
CA VAL A 443 -9.00 3.09 2.81
C VAL A 443 -9.64 3.61 4.09
N ASN A 444 -10.69 4.43 3.97
CA ASN A 444 -11.40 4.94 5.14
C ASN A 444 -12.04 3.79 5.92
N THR A 445 -12.63 2.81 5.23
CA THR A 445 -13.18 1.62 5.88
C THR A 445 -12.10 0.74 6.53
N LEU A 446 -10.91 0.64 5.93
CA LEU A 446 -9.75 0.01 6.58
C LEU A 446 -9.31 0.77 7.85
N LYS A 447 -9.37 2.10 7.84
CA LYS A 447 -9.09 2.94 9.02
C LYS A 447 -10.14 2.76 10.09
N ASP A 448 -11.42 2.69 9.74
CA ASP A 448 -12.51 2.43 10.67
C ASP A 448 -12.35 1.06 11.34
N THR A 449 -11.93 0.04 10.59
CA THR A 449 -11.63 -1.29 11.12
C THR A 449 -10.41 -1.28 12.05
N ASN A 450 -9.35 -0.54 11.71
CA ASN A 450 -8.19 -0.33 12.60
C ASN A 450 -8.59 0.39 13.89
N LYS A 451 -9.45 1.41 13.79
CA LYS A 451 -9.98 2.17 14.91
C LYS A 451 -10.79 1.25 15.83
N TYR A 452 -11.71 0.46 15.28
CA TYR A 452 -12.46 -0.56 16.03
C TYR A 452 -11.53 -1.50 16.80
N LEU A 453 -10.51 -2.08 16.15
CA LEU A 453 -9.56 -2.97 16.81
C LEU A 453 -8.79 -2.27 17.95
N THR A 454 -8.47 -0.99 17.76
CA THR A 454 -7.72 -0.19 18.72
C THR A 454 -8.58 0.21 19.91
N GLU A 455 -9.84 0.56 19.71
CA GLU A 455 -10.78 0.93 20.79
C GLU A 455 -11.23 -0.27 21.61
N LYS A 456 -11.38 -1.45 20.97
CA LYS A 456 -11.79 -2.67 21.68
C LYS A 456 -10.67 -3.28 22.53
N GLU A 457 -9.41 -3.04 22.19
CA GLU A 457 -8.24 -3.53 22.94
C GLU A 457 -8.31 -5.02 23.35
N PRO A 458 -8.44 -5.98 22.41
CA PRO A 458 -8.61 -7.40 22.74
C PRO A 458 -7.45 -7.99 23.57
N TRP A 459 -6.28 -7.34 23.56
CA TRP A 459 -5.13 -7.70 24.39
C TRP A 459 -5.23 -7.30 25.87
N HIS A 460 -6.18 -6.44 26.25
CA HIS A 460 -6.47 -6.05 27.63
C HIS A 460 -7.75 -6.69 28.18
N MET A 461 -8.59 -7.26 27.31
CA MET A 461 -9.80 -7.98 27.73
C MET A 461 -9.45 -9.17 28.63
N LYS A 462 -10.21 -9.39 29.71
CA LYS A 462 -10.07 -10.54 30.61
C LYS A 462 -10.87 -11.75 30.12
N GLU A 463 -12.10 -11.51 29.68
CA GLU A 463 -13.03 -12.52 29.17
C GLU A 463 -12.68 -12.93 27.74
N ASN A 464 -12.90 -14.21 27.43
CA ASN A 464 -12.54 -14.75 26.12
C ASN A 464 -13.61 -14.49 25.07
N GLU A 465 -14.89 -14.58 25.41
CA GLU A 465 -15.99 -14.48 24.45
C GLU A 465 -16.05 -13.10 23.75
N PRO A 466 -16.04 -11.95 24.46
CA PRO A 466 -15.95 -10.64 23.81
C PRO A 466 -14.66 -10.47 22.97
N ARG A 467 -13.56 -11.10 23.39
CA ARG A 467 -12.29 -11.08 22.65
C ARG A 467 -12.41 -11.81 21.31
N LEU A 468 -13.11 -12.95 21.28
CA LEU A 468 -13.34 -13.72 20.06
C LEU A 468 -14.27 -12.98 19.09
N VAL A 469 -15.24 -12.21 19.58
CA VAL A 469 -16.05 -11.30 18.75
C VAL A 469 -15.15 -10.31 18.00
N VAL A 470 -14.23 -9.63 18.69
CA VAL A 470 -13.30 -8.68 18.04
C VAL A 470 -12.44 -9.35 16.98
N VAL A 471 -11.91 -10.53 17.27
CA VAL A 471 -11.12 -11.31 16.30
C VAL A 471 -11.96 -11.69 15.09
N ARG A 472 -13.19 -12.19 15.29
CA ARG A 472 -14.14 -12.51 14.21
C ARG A 472 -14.41 -11.28 13.34
N THR A 473 -14.77 -10.17 13.97
CA THR A 473 -15.10 -8.90 13.29
C THR A 473 -13.98 -8.45 12.37
N CYS A 474 -12.74 -8.41 12.85
CA CYS A 474 -11.61 -7.96 12.04
C CYS A 474 -11.31 -8.91 10.87
N LEU A 475 -11.44 -10.23 11.07
CA LEU A 475 -11.26 -11.20 9.97
C LEU A 475 -12.32 -11.02 8.88
N GLU A 476 -13.59 -10.89 9.26
CA GLU A 476 -14.71 -10.64 8.35
C GLU A 476 -14.56 -9.32 7.58
N ALA A 477 -14.22 -8.24 8.29
CA ALA A 477 -13.96 -6.93 7.69
C ALA A 477 -12.83 -7.00 6.64
N ILE A 478 -11.72 -7.68 6.96
CA ILE A 478 -10.60 -7.88 6.03
C ILE A 478 -11.05 -8.70 4.82
N TYR A 479 -11.83 -9.76 5.02
CA TYR A 479 -12.34 -10.60 3.94
C TYR A 479 -13.20 -9.78 2.97
N VAL A 480 -14.13 -8.98 3.50
CA VAL A 480 -14.98 -8.08 2.70
C VAL A 480 -14.12 -7.08 1.91
N LEU A 481 -13.20 -6.38 2.59
CA LEU A 481 -12.36 -5.35 1.95
C LEU A 481 -11.40 -5.93 0.90
N ALA A 482 -10.95 -7.18 1.06
CA ALA A 482 -10.13 -7.86 0.07
C ALA A 482 -10.84 -7.99 -1.29
N HIS A 483 -12.17 -8.11 -1.34
CA HIS A 483 -12.92 -8.16 -2.59
C HIS A 483 -12.83 -6.83 -3.36
N TYR A 484 -12.98 -5.70 -2.67
CA TYR A 484 -12.83 -4.37 -3.30
C TYR A 484 -11.38 -4.12 -3.72
N LEU A 485 -10.41 -4.51 -2.88
CA LEU A 485 -8.99 -4.41 -3.19
C LEU A 485 -8.58 -5.30 -4.37
N SER A 486 -9.27 -6.42 -4.62
CA SER A 486 -8.95 -7.32 -5.74
C SER A 486 -9.07 -6.67 -7.12
N ALA A 487 -9.85 -5.58 -7.24
CA ALA A 487 -9.91 -4.78 -8.45
C ALA A 487 -8.64 -3.94 -8.68
N ILE A 488 -8.01 -3.48 -7.59
CA ILE A 488 -6.91 -2.51 -7.62
C ILE A 488 -5.56 -3.23 -7.50
N ILE A 489 -5.42 -4.05 -6.46
CA ILE A 489 -4.23 -4.80 -6.04
C ILE A 489 -4.56 -6.31 -5.99
N PRO A 490 -4.74 -6.96 -7.16
CA PRO A 490 -5.25 -8.33 -7.25
C PRO A 490 -4.36 -9.38 -6.57
N GLN A 491 -3.03 -9.22 -6.62
CA GLN A 491 -2.12 -10.21 -6.02
C GLN A 491 -2.17 -10.12 -4.49
N THR A 492 -2.21 -8.91 -3.96
CA THR A 492 -2.32 -8.66 -2.52
C THR A 492 -3.65 -9.18 -1.97
N ALA A 493 -4.75 -8.93 -2.70
CA ALA A 493 -6.05 -9.47 -2.32
C ALA A 493 -6.05 -11.00 -2.30
N GLN A 494 -5.42 -11.66 -3.29
CA GLN A 494 -5.28 -13.12 -3.29
C GLN A 494 -4.50 -13.63 -2.08
N ILE A 495 -3.39 -12.98 -1.73
CA ILE A 495 -2.61 -13.32 -0.52
C ILE A 495 -3.48 -13.19 0.74
N ILE A 496 -4.39 -12.21 0.80
CA ILE A 496 -5.32 -12.06 1.93
C ILE A 496 -6.32 -13.21 1.97
N PHE A 497 -6.93 -13.59 0.84
CA PHE A 497 -7.85 -14.74 0.78
C PHE A 497 -7.15 -16.05 1.21
N ASP A 498 -5.93 -16.28 0.73
CA ASP A 498 -5.12 -17.44 1.10
C ASP A 498 -4.80 -17.44 2.60
N LYS A 499 -4.49 -16.27 3.18
CA LYS A 499 -4.26 -16.14 4.64
C LYS A 499 -5.50 -16.48 5.46
N LEU A 500 -6.68 -16.14 4.98
CA LEU A 500 -7.96 -16.41 5.63
C LEU A 500 -8.51 -17.82 5.35
N GLY A 501 -7.83 -18.61 4.51
CA GLY A 501 -8.24 -19.97 4.16
C GLY A 501 -9.60 -20.05 3.46
N THR A 502 -10.08 -18.92 2.89
CA THR A 502 -11.42 -18.80 2.31
C THR A 502 -11.31 -18.20 0.91
N PRO A 503 -11.77 -18.90 -0.15
CA PRO A 503 -11.71 -18.39 -1.52
C PRO A 503 -12.67 -17.21 -1.71
N PRO A 504 -12.39 -16.28 -2.63
CA PRO A 504 -13.26 -15.14 -2.88
C PRO A 504 -14.64 -15.54 -3.45
N THR A 505 -15.61 -14.65 -3.26
CA THR A 505 -16.95 -14.69 -3.86
C THR A 505 -17.22 -13.38 -4.64
N THR A 506 -18.47 -13.06 -4.96
CA THR A 506 -18.84 -11.74 -5.51
C THR A 506 -19.22 -10.76 -4.41
N LEU A 507 -19.00 -9.46 -4.64
CA LEU A 507 -19.43 -8.38 -3.73
C LEU A 507 -20.93 -8.47 -3.41
N THR A 508 -21.74 -8.87 -4.39
CA THR A 508 -23.19 -9.04 -4.28
C THR A 508 -23.61 -10.30 -3.51
N ALA A 509 -22.68 -11.19 -3.21
CA ALA A 509 -22.91 -12.41 -2.43
C ALA A 509 -22.36 -12.31 -0.99
N LEU A 510 -21.71 -11.20 -0.62
CA LEU A 510 -21.22 -11.00 0.74
C LEU A 510 -22.39 -10.84 1.71
N SER A 511 -22.32 -11.57 2.82
CA SER A 511 -23.26 -11.47 3.92
C SER A 511 -23.09 -10.13 4.64
N PRO A 512 -24.15 -9.31 4.75
CA PRO A 512 -24.14 -8.05 5.50
C PRO A 512 -24.08 -8.26 7.01
N GLU A 513 -24.30 -9.50 7.45
CA GLU A 513 -24.24 -9.91 8.86
C GLU A 513 -22.83 -10.32 9.29
N TYR A 514 -21.81 -10.10 8.45
CA TYR A 514 -20.42 -10.47 8.73
C TYR A 514 -20.31 -11.97 9.06
N ASP A 515 -20.99 -12.79 8.26
CA ASP A 515 -20.98 -14.24 8.33
C ASP A 515 -20.48 -14.86 7.01
N ASN A 516 -19.30 -14.41 6.57
CA ASN A 516 -18.71 -14.84 5.30
C ASN A 516 -17.64 -15.92 5.50
N LEU A 517 -17.00 -15.96 6.66
CA LEU A 517 -15.96 -16.92 7.00
C LEU A 517 -16.56 -18.09 7.77
N LYS A 518 -16.22 -19.31 7.40
CA LYS A 518 -16.67 -20.50 8.14
C LYS A 518 -15.86 -20.63 9.45
N PRO A 519 -16.51 -20.71 10.64
CA PRO A 519 -15.80 -20.99 11.89
C PRO A 519 -14.99 -22.30 11.82
N GLY A 520 -13.82 -22.31 12.45
CA GLY A 520 -12.87 -23.42 12.43
C GLY A 520 -11.94 -23.44 11.21
N THR A 521 -12.15 -22.57 10.21
CA THR A 521 -11.22 -22.43 9.08
C THR A 521 -9.86 -21.94 9.56
N GLU A 522 -8.78 -22.54 9.07
CA GLU A 522 -7.42 -22.14 9.46
C GLU A 522 -7.06 -20.77 8.89
N VAL A 523 -6.43 -19.95 9.72
CA VAL A 523 -5.88 -18.64 9.38
C VAL A 523 -4.37 -18.72 9.51
N SER A 524 -3.67 -18.51 8.39
CA SER A 524 -2.21 -18.60 8.37
C SER A 524 -1.56 -17.28 8.78
N ILE A 525 -0.53 -17.37 9.61
CA ILE A 525 0.43 -16.27 9.77
C ILE A 525 1.39 -16.38 8.58
N GLY A 526 1.59 -15.27 7.87
CA GLY A 526 2.62 -15.19 6.83
C GLY A 526 3.37 -13.87 6.93
N GLY A 527 4.22 -13.60 5.93
CA GLY A 527 4.96 -12.34 5.83
C GLY A 527 4.07 -11.10 5.84
N ILE A 528 4.69 -9.96 6.14
CA ILE A 528 4.10 -8.63 6.04
C ILE A 528 3.72 -8.39 4.57
N LEU A 529 2.54 -7.78 4.33
CA LEU A 529 2.06 -7.52 2.97
C LEU A 529 2.89 -6.46 2.24
N PHE A 530 3.24 -5.38 2.94
CA PHE A 530 4.01 -4.27 2.39
C PHE A 530 5.05 -3.80 3.41
N ASN A 531 6.31 -3.75 2.97
CA ASN A 531 7.37 -3.09 3.73
C ASN A 531 7.38 -1.61 3.39
N LYS A 532 7.61 -0.74 4.38
CA LYS A 532 7.77 0.69 4.11
C LYS A 532 8.91 0.93 3.12
N ILE A 533 8.64 1.78 2.14
CA ILE A 533 9.63 2.32 1.24
C ILE A 533 10.29 3.50 1.95
N LEU A 534 11.58 3.39 2.19
CA LEU A 534 12.37 4.46 2.79
C LEU A 534 12.96 5.34 1.69
N THR A 535 12.86 6.66 1.85
CA THR A 535 13.61 7.61 1.01
C THR A 535 15.12 7.38 1.17
N GLU A 536 15.95 7.83 0.23
CA GLU A 536 17.40 7.70 0.37
C GLU A 536 17.93 8.41 1.63
N GLU A 537 17.32 9.53 2.02
CA GLU A 537 17.65 10.20 3.28
C GLU A 537 17.23 9.37 4.50
N GLU A 538 16.09 8.70 4.47
CA GLU A 538 15.66 7.80 5.56
C GLU A 538 16.45 6.50 5.58
N LYS A 539 16.86 5.97 4.42
CA LYS A 539 17.80 4.85 4.32
C LYS A 539 19.14 5.28 4.86
N HIS A 540 19.61 6.50 4.54
CA HIS A 540 20.83 7.05 5.09
C HIS A 540 20.71 7.21 6.60
N LYS A 541 19.65 7.83 7.12
CA LYS A 541 19.39 7.95 8.57
C LYS A 541 19.20 6.60 9.26
N GLN A 542 18.55 5.62 8.62
CA GLN A 542 18.47 4.26 9.16
C GLN A 542 19.81 3.57 9.10
N SER A 543 20.60 3.78 8.05
CA SER A 543 21.96 3.24 7.91
C SER A 543 22.92 3.92 8.88
N GLU A 544 22.75 5.21 9.18
CA GLU A 544 23.50 5.99 10.16
C GLU A 544 23.04 5.66 11.57
N ALA A 545 21.76 5.41 11.81
CA ALA A 545 21.25 4.92 13.08
C ALA A 545 21.65 3.46 13.29
N ALA A 546 21.64 2.64 12.23
CA ALA A 546 22.14 1.27 12.24
C ALA A 546 23.67 1.24 12.35
N ALA A 547 24.39 2.20 11.77
CA ALA A 547 25.85 2.40 11.86
C ALA A 547 26.25 3.16 13.13
N ALA A 548 25.35 3.88 13.79
CA ALA A 548 25.53 4.40 15.14
C ALA A 548 25.26 3.29 16.16
N LYS A 549 24.31 2.39 15.87
CA LYS A 549 24.14 1.10 16.55
C LYS A 549 25.25 0.08 16.19
N ALA A 550 25.91 0.25 15.04
CA ALA A 550 26.98 -0.62 14.53
C ALA A 550 28.36 0.06 14.50
N LYS A 551 28.53 1.25 15.12
CA LYS A 551 29.81 1.72 15.66
C LYS A 551 30.32 0.55 16.45
N PRO A 552 31.59 0.14 16.27
CA PRO A 552 32.01 -1.21 16.56
C PRO A 552 31.49 -1.58 17.94
N ALA A 553 30.53 -2.51 17.95
CA ALA A 553 30.64 -3.58 18.89
C ALA A 553 32.10 -4.04 18.72
N LYS A 554 32.99 -3.59 19.62
CA LYS A 554 34.23 -4.30 19.90
C LYS A 554 33.81 -5.76 19.82
N ALA A 555 34.45 -6.49 18.91
CA ALA A 555 34.09 -7.84 18.51
C ALA A 555 33.33 -8.53 19.65
N LYS A 556 32.20 -9.17 19.37
CA LYS A 556 31.71 -10.23 20.25
C LYS A 556 32.76 -11.36 20.26
N LEU A 557 33.93 -11.11 20.86
CA LEU A 557 34.38 -11.93 21.96
C LEU A 557 33.14 -12.16 22.80
N VAL A 558 32.77 -13.42 22.95
CA VAL A 558 32.06 -13.82 24.15
C VAL A 558 32.91 -13.28 25.30
N LYS A 559 32.61 -12.07 25.78
CA LYS A 559 33.15 -11.63 27.05
C LYS A 559 32.60 -12.65 28.03
N PRO A 560 33.45 -13.39 28.75
CA PRO A 560 32.97 -14.30 29.76
C PRO A 560 31.97 -13.51 30.62
N ALA A 561 30.80 -14.10 30.87
CA ALA A 561 29.82 -13.49 31.74
C ALA A 561 30.56 -13.02 33.00
N THR A 562 30.37 -11.76 33.41
CA THR A 562 30.99 -11.26 34.65
C THR A 562 30.71 -12.29 35.72
N PRO A 563 31.75 -12.86 36.36
CA PRO A 563 31.56 -13.86 37.40
C PRO A 563 30.63 -13.33 38.49
N LEU A 564 29.93 -14.24 39.16
CA LEU A 564 28.68 -13.92 39.83
C LEU A 564 28.87 -12.98 41.03
N PHE A 565 29.94 -13.13 41.81
CA PHE A 565 30.33 -12.20 42.88
C PHE A 565 30.90 -10.89 42.33
N ALA A 566 31.77 -10.96 41.30
CA ALA A 566 32.31 -9.78 40.62
C ALA A 566 31.23 -8.94 39.91
N SER A 567 29.98 -9.40 39.86
CA SER A 567 28.85 -8.62 39.38
C SER A 567 28.20 -7.72 40.45
N LEU A 568 28.46 -7.97 41.75
CA LEU A 568 27.96 -7.16 42.87
C LEU A 568 28.86 -5.95 43.16
N ASP A 569 28.27 -4.80 43.50
CA ASP A 569 29.01 -3.61 43.96
C ASP A 569 29.02 -3.56 45.50
N VAL A 570 29.90 -4.36 46.11
CA VAL A 570 30.08 -4.39 47.57
C VAL A 570 31.31 -3.56 47.94
N ARG A 571 31.12 -2.50 48.71
CA ARG A 571 32.19 -1.57 49.10
C ARG A 571 32.32 -1.43 50.61
N VAL A 572 33.50 -1.04 51.05
CA VAL A 572 33.76 -0.60 52.43
C VAL A 572 33.10 0.76 52.64
N GLY A 573 32.21 0.85 53.62
CA GLY A 573 31.58 2.09 54.04
C GLY A 573 31.86 2.41 55.51
N VAL A 574 31.72 3.68 55.89
CA VAL A 574 31.76 4.13 57.30
C VAL A 574 30.42 4.77 57.64
N ILE A 575 29.77 4.29 58.69
CA ILE A 575 28.52 4.87 59.18
C ILE A 575 28.85 6.22 59.82
N SER A 576 28.62 7.30 59.09
CA SER A 576 28.89 8.67 59.56
C SER A 576 27.77 9.19 60.46
N LYS A 577 26.58 8.61 60.37
CA LYS A 577 25.43 8.93 61.22
C LYS A 577 24.42 7.79 61.23
N ALA A 578 23.90 7.43 62.40
CA ALA A 578 22.79 6.50 62.55
C ALA A 578 21.71 7.07 63.49
N TRP A 579 20.43 6.84 63.17
CA TRP A 579 19.30 7.22 64.03
C TRP A 579 18.15 6.24 63.91
N LYS A 580 17.26 6.20 64.91
CA LYS A 580 16.06 5.35 64.90
C LYS A 580 15.10 5.79 63.79
N HIS A 581 14.54 4.83 63.06
CA HIS A 581 13.54 5.11 62.05
C HIS A 581 12.28 5.72 62.71
N PRO A 582 11.70 6.83 62.18
CA PRO A 582 10.57 7.51 62.82
C PRO A 582 9.32 6.65 63.00
N GLU A 583 9.08 5.73 62.05
CA GLU A 583 7.86 4.90 61.99
C GLU A 583 8.12 3.40 62.21
N SER A 584 9.33 2.98 62.58
CA SER A 584 9.67 1.56 62.79
C SER A 584 10.57 1.38 64.00
N ASP A 585 10.22 0.41 64.85
CA ASP A 585 10.95 0.00 66.05
C ASP A 585 12.04 -1.05 65.79
N LYS A 586 12.20 -1.47 64.53
CA LYS A 586 13.19 -2.45 64.07
C LYS A 586 14.28 -1.87 63.17
N LEU A 587 14.09 -0.66 62.66
CA LEU A 587 14.96 -0.08 61.62
C LEU A 587 15.82 1.07 62.16
N TYR A 588 17.09 1.05 61.76
CA TYR A 588 17.92 2.25 61.76
C TYR A 588 17.92 2.90 60.37
N CYS A 589 18.02 4.22 60.35
CA CYS A 589 18.38 5.01 59.17
C CYS A 589 19.85 5.43 59.33
N GLU A 590 20.64 5.24 58.27
CA GLU A 590 22.06 5.53 58.27
C GLU A 590 22.44 6.46 57.11
N GLU A 591 23.42 7.34 57.37
CA GLU A 591 24.25 7.93 56.34
C GLU A 591 25.60 7.21 56.35
N ILE A 592 25.94 6.56 55.24
CA ILE A 592 27.17 5.76 55.12
C ILE A 592 28.05 6.38 54.05
N ASP A 593 29.23 6.85 54.45
CA ASP A 593 30.28 7.29 53.54
C ASP A 593 30.86 6.06 52.83
N ILE A 594 30.80 6.06 51.51
CA ILE A 594 31.30 4.99 50.63
C ILE A 594 32.33 5.52 49.63
N GLY A 595 33.01 6.63 49.95
CA GLY A 595 34.01 7.25 49.10
C GLY A 595 33.42 7.98 47.88
N GLU A 596 32.15 8.38 47.96
CA GLU A 596 31.48 9.26 47.00
C GLU A 596 31.32 10.67 47.59
N GLU A 597 30.97 11.66 46.75
CA GLU A 597 30.82 13.07 47.18
C GLU A 597 29.78 13.26 48.29
N GLU A 598 28.72 12.44 48.29
CA GLU A 598 27.65 12.45 49.28
C GLU A 598 27.46 11.05 49.89
N PRO A 599 27.23 10.95 51.22
CA PRO A 599 26.98 9.66 51.87
C PRO A 599 25.68 9.01 51.37
N LYS A 600 25.64 7.67 51.34
CA LYS A 600 24.43 6.94 50.96
C LYS A 600 23.48 6.79 52.14
N GLN A 601 22.22 7.09 51.88
CA GLN A 601 21.12 6.83 52.80
C GLN A 601 20.68 5.37 52.71
N ILE A 602 20.84 4.64 53.80
CA ILE A 602 20.49 3.23 53.92
C ILE A 602 19.60 3.04 55.14
N ALA A 603 18.70 2.05 55.07
CA ALA A 603 17.95 1.60 56.24
C ALA A 603 18.24 0.12 56.48
N SER A 604 18.52 -0.24 57.73
CA SER A 604 18.90 -1.59 58.15
C SER A 604 18.06 -2.08 59.33
N GLY A 605 17.84 -3.39 59.40
CA GLY A 605 17.09 -4.07 60.48
C GLY A 605 17.90 -4.32 61.75
N LEU A 606 18.83 -3.43 62.10
CA LEU A 606 19.87 -3.72 63.11
C LEU A 606 19.53 -3.24 64.53
N GLN A 607 18.36 -2.63 64.73
CA GLN A 607 17.96 -2.03 66.01
C GLN A 607 17.83 -3.02 67.17
N SER A 608 17.52 -4.29 66.88
CA SER A 608 17.44 -5.35 67.89
C SER A 608 18.79 -5.95 68.27
N PHE A 609 19.86 -5.63 67.53
CA PHE A 609 21.18 -6.28 67.65
C PHE A 609 22.29 -5.33 68.07
N TYR A 610 22.16 -4.04 67.76
CA TYR A 610 23.17 -3.03 68.05
C TYR A 610 22.54 -1.78 68.66
N SER A 611 23.22 -1.16 69.61
CA SER A 611 22.90 0.18 70.10
C SER A 611 23.37 1.24 69.10
N LEU A 612 22.80 2.47 69.18
CA LEU A 612 23.22 3.57 68.30
C LEU A 612 24.71 3.93 68.45
N GLU A 613 25.26 3.80 69.65
CA GLU A 613 26.68 4.05 69.92
C GLU A 613 27.58 3.04 69.20
N GLU A 614 27.14 1.77 69.10
CA GLU A 614 27.87 0.71 68.40
C GLU A 614 27.76 0.80 66.87
N MET A 615 26.81 1.56 66.35
CA MET A 615 26.64 1.83 64.91
C MET A 615 27.57 2.95 64.44
N GLN A 616 27.78 3.96 65.29
CA GLN A 616 28.45 5.20 64.90
C GLN A 616 29.93 4.99 64.57
N ASN A 617 30.40 5.58 63.46
CA ASN A 617 31.78 5.52 62.96
C ASN A 617 32.29 4.10 62.65
N ARG A 618 31.40 3.12 62.53
CA ARG A 618 31.77 1.74 62.26
C ARG A 618 32.06 1.53 60.76
N LYS A 619 33.13 0.78 60.46
CA LYS A 619 33.39 0.28 59.09
C LYS A 619 32.55 -0.96 58.81
N VAL A 620 31.83 -0.94 57.70
CA VAL A 620 30.89 -1.99 57.29
C VAL A 620 31.04 -2.30 55.80
N LEU A 621 30.51 -3.44 55.36
CA LEU A 621 30.35 -3.73 53.93
C LEU A 621 28.96 -3.33 53.45
N VAL A 622 28.89 -2.66 52.30
CA VAL A 622 27.66 -2.10 51.73
C VAL A 622 27.48 -2.56 50.30
N LEU A 623 26.33 -3.16 49.98
CA LEU A 623 25.92 -3.52 48.62
C LEU A 623 25.13 -2.37 47.96
N LEU A 624 25.61 -1.86 46.83
CA LEU A 624 25.17 -0.59 46.25
C LEU A 624 24.44 -0.68 44.91
N ASN A 625 24.59 -1.78 44.17
CA ASN A 625 23.97 -1.95 42.85
C ASN A 625 22.59 -2.64 42.88
N LEU A 626 21.85 -2.45 43.98
CA LEU A 626 20.43 -2.82 44.08
C LEU A 626 19.53 -1.66 43.62
N LYS A 627 18.30 -1.97 43.19
CA LYS A 627 17.31 -0.91 42.97
C LYS A 627 16.91 -0.34 44.34
N PRO A 628 16.85 1.00 44.50
CA PRO A 628 16.41 1.60 45.75
C PRO A 628 15.04 1.07 46.19
N ALA A 629 14.92 0.77 47.48
CA ALA A 629 13.71 0.21 48.08
C ALA A 629 13.19 1.14 49.19
N LYS A 630 11.87 1.18 49.37
CA LYS A 630 11.26 1.89 50.51
C LYS A 630 11.08 0.91 51.67
N LEU A 631 11.81 1.10 52.76
CA LEU A 631 11.72 0.32 53.99
C LEU A 631 11.09 1.21 55.07
N GLY A 632 9.89 0.85 55.55
CA GLY A 632 9.14 1.70 56.48
C GLY A 632 8.83 3.10 55.95
N GLY A 633 8.83 3.31 54.62
CA GLY A 633 8.67 4.63 54.00
C GLY A 633 9.99 5.38 53.72
N PHE A 634 11.09 5.01 54.38
CA PHE A 634 12.43 5.55 54.11
C PHE A 634 13.05 4.91 52.87
N LYS A 635 13.64 5.73 51.98
CA LYS A 635 14.21 5.26 50.71
C LYS A 635 15.66 4.81 50.92
N SER A 636 15.87 3.50 51.04
CA SER A 636 17.19 2.88 51.14
C SER A 636 17.83 2.73 49.76
N HIS A 637 19.08 3.17 49.62
CA HIS A 637 19.88 3.11 48.37
C HIS A 637 20.94 2.00 48.38
N GLY A 638 20.87 1.08 49.33
CA GLY A 638 21.80 -0.04 49.45
C GLY A 638 21.40 -0.99 50.56
N MET A 639 22.31 -1.89 50.91
CA MET A 639 22.12 -2.89 51.96
C MET A 639 23.43 -3.07 52.71
N VAL A 640 23.38 -2.98 54.05
CA VAL A 640 24.54 -3.29 54.90
C VAL A 640 24.61 -4.80 55.09
N LEU A 641 25.76 -5.39 54.81
CA LEU A 641 25.93 -6.84 54.86
C LEU A 641 26.29 -7.30 56.27
N CYS A 642 25.49 -8.21 56.81
CA CYS A 642 25.72 -8.83 58.11
C CYS A 642 25.73 -10.36 57.98
N ALA A 643 26.57 -11.02 58.79
CA ALA A 643 26.47 -12.44 59.03
C ALA A 643 25.32 -12.72 60.01
N CYS A 644 24.48 -13.70 59.72
CA CYS A 644 23.37 -14.11 60.56
C CYS A 644 23.29 -15.64 60.70
N ASP A 645 22.88 -16.11 61.87
CA ASP A 645 22.54 -17.52 62.05
C ASP A 645 21.23 -17.89 61.35
N GLU A 646 20.96 -19.19 61.17
CA GLU A 646 19.76 -19.67 60.46
C GLU A 646 18.45 -19.17 61.08
N ALA A 647 18.43 -18.90 62.38
CA ALA A 647 17.27 -18.38 63.10
C ALA A 647 17.12 -16.84 62.99
N HIS A 648 18.10 -16.13 62.44
CA HIS A 648 18.22 -14.67 62.46
C HIS A 648 18.14 -14.06 63.88
N GLU A 649 18.52 -14.82 64.90
CA GLU A 649 18.53 -14.40 66.30
C GLU A 649 19.87 -13.76 66.69
N ASN A 650 20.94 -14.09 65.96
CA ASN A 650 22.24 -13.44 66.11
C ASN A 650 22.68 -12.84 64.78
N VAL A 651 22.82 -11.51 64.73
CA VAL A 651 23.29 -10.76 63.55
C VAL A 651 24.58 -10.02 63.91
N GLN A 652 25.62 -10.21 63.11
CA GLN A 652 26.91 -9.55 63.28
C GLN A 652 27.36 -8.88 61.99
N PHE A 653 27.92 -7.66 62.08
CA PHE A 653 28.53 -7.03 60.91
C PHE A 653 29.61 -7.92 60.29
N VAL A 654 29.66 -7.91 58.95
CA VAL A 654 30.87 -8.32 58.23
C VAL A 654 31.78 -7.10 58.18
N GLU A 655 32.84 -7.12 58.96
CA GLU A 655 33.74 -5.97 59.14
C GLU A 655 34.97 -6.11 58.22
N PRO A 656 35.32 -5.07 57.47
CA PRO A 656 36.61 -5.03 56.78
C PRO A 656 37.75 -4.71 57.76
N PRO A 657 39.02 -4.96 57.40
CA PRO A 657 40.17 -4.61 58.21
C PRO A 657 40.20 -3.12 58.58
N ALA A 658 40.79 -2.79 59.75
CA ALA A 658 40.86 -1.41 60.24
C ALA A 658 41.52 -0.44 59.24
N ASP A 659 42.48 -0.91 58.44
CA ASP A 659 43.20 -0.10 57.45
C ASP A 659 42.54 -0.08 56.06
N ALA A 660 41.39 -0.75 55.87
CA ALA A 660 40.68 -0.77 54.60
C ALA A 660 40.20 0.64 54.20
N LYS A 661 40.32 0.98 52.92
CA LYS A 661 39.98 2.34 52.44
C LYS A 661 38.47 2.47 52.25
N VAL A 662 37.91 3.60 52.65
CA VAL A 662 36.48 3.90 52.42
C VAL A 662 36.22 3.99 50.91
N GLY A 663 35.14 3.36 50.44
CA GLY A 663 34.79 3.24 49.03
C GLY A 663 35.55 2.17 48.25
N GLU A 664 36.49 1.48 48.88
CA GLU A 664 37.16 0.35 48.27
C GLU A 664 36.18 -0.81 48.08
N ARG A 665 36.21 -1.43 46.90
CA ARG A 665 35.39 -2.59 46.58
C ARG A 665 36.06 -3.87 47.09
N VAL A 666 35.29 -4.73 47.74
CA VAL A 666 35.79 -6.05 48.15
C VAL A 666 35.90 -6.98 46.96
N THR A 667 36.86 -7.91 47.03
CA THR A 667 37.18 -8.84 45.95
C THR A 667 37.35 -10.25 46.50
N ILE A 668 37.30 -11.25 45.61
CA ILE A 668 37.73 -12.63 45.85
C ILE A 668 38.78 -12.99 44.81
N ALA A 669 39.61 -14.00 45.08
CA ALA A 669 40.76 -14.31 44.23
C ALA A 669 40.38 -14.80 42.82
N SER A 670 39.30 -15.58 42.68
CA SER A 670 38.92 -16.19 41.39
C SER A 670 38.08 -15.31 40.48
N GLU A 671 37.50 -14.23 41.00
CA GLU A 671 36.56 -13.40 40.25
C GLU A 671 37.04 -11.94 40.16
N SER A 672 37.18 -11.45 38.93
CA SER A 672 37.43 -10.03 38.65
C SER A 672 36.47 -9.54 37.58
N GLY A 673 36.07 -8.27 37.68
CA GLY A 673 35.15 -7.66 36.72
C GLY A 673 34.44 -6.45 37.29
N GLU A 674 33.81 -5.67 36.41
CA GLU A 674 33.03 -4.48 36.78
C GLU A 674 31.63 -4.87 37.30
N PRO A 675 31.09 -4.16 38.30
CA PRO A 675 29.77 -4.45 38.82
C PRO A 675 28.69 -4.18 37.77
N LEU A 676 27.62 -4.97 37.80
CA LEU A 676 26.48 -4.78 36.89
C LEU A 676 25.58 -3.63 37.37
N SER A 677 24.82 -3.03 36.44
CA SER A 677 23.80 -2.04 36.80
C SER A 677 22.65 -2.68 37.59
N ALA A 678 21.93 -1.89 38.40
CA ALA A 678 20.77 -2.36 39.16
C ALA A 678 19.66 -2.99 38.31
N ALA A 679 19.51 -2.57 37.05
CA ALA A 679 18.60 -3.20 36.10
C ALA A 679 19.05 -4.61 35.70
N GLN A 680 20.36 -4.80 35.49
CA GLN A 680 20.96 -6.09 35.15
C GLN A 680 20.97 -7.06 36.34
N ILE A 681 21.29 -6.58 37.55
CA ILE A 681 21.21 -7.38 38.79
C ILE A 681 19.82 -7.99 38.96
N LYS A 682 18.76 -7.17 38.83
CA LYS A 682 17.37 -7.63 38.91
C LYS A 682 17.01 -8.60 37.78
N LYS A 683 17.39 -8.29 36.53
CA LYS A 683 17.05 -9.12 35.36
C LYS A 683 17.71 -10.50 35.43
N GLN A 684 18.94 -10.58 35.92
CA GLN A 684 19.73 -11.81 35.98
C GLN A 684 19.57 -12.60 37.28
N LYS A 685 18.80 -12.07 38.24
CA LYS A 685 18.59 -12.66 39.58
C LYS A 685 19.93 -12.94 40.28
N VAL A 686 20.88 -12.01 40.19
CA VAL A 686 22.25 -12.21 40.70
C VAL A 686 22.24 -12.45 42.20
N LEU A 687 21.56 -11.61 42.98
CA LEU A 687 21.56 -11.73 44.44
C LEU A 687 20.98 -13.08 44.89
N GLU A 688 19.88 -13.54 44.28
CA GLU A 688 19.28 -14.86 44.54
C GLU A 688 20.27 -16.02 44.29
N LYS A 689 21.22 -15.85 43.38
CA LYS A 689 22.23 -16.86 43.06
C LYS A 689 23.49 -16.75 43.90
N VAL A 690 23.81 -15.56 44.45
CA VAL A 690 24.99 -15.34 45.30
C VAL A 690 24.72 -15.76 46.74
N LEU A 691 23.57 -15.36 47.29
CA LEU A 691 23.23 -15.54 48.70
C LEU A 691 23.41 -16.97 49.24
N PRO A 692 23.07 -18.06 48.51
CA PRO A 692 23.24 -19.42 49.04
C PRO A 692 24.69 -19.79 49.37
N ASP A 693 25.64 -19.20 48.65
CA ASP A 693 27.08 -19.47 48.79
C ASP A 693 27.82 -18.34 49.52
N PHE A 694 27.11 -17.28 49.95
CA PHE A 694 27.68 -16.12 50.62
C PHE A 694 27.59 -16.31 52.13
N VAL A 695 28.67 -16.80 52.73
CA VAL A 695 28.70 -17.29 54.13
C VAL A 695 30.02 -16.97 54.82
N THR A 696 30.05 -17.00 56.15
CA THR A 696 31.32 -17.02 56.90
C THR A 696 31.92 -18.42 56.98
N ASP A 697 33.24 -18.56 57.05
CA ASP A 697 33.92 -19.85 57.24
C ASP A 697 34.09 -20.23 58.73
N GLU A 698 34.84 -21.32 59.00
CA GLU A 698 35.14 -21.80 60.36
C GLU A 698 35.98 -20.83 61.21
N ASN A 699 36.63 -19.86 60.56
CA ASN A 699 37.44 -18.82 61.17
C ASN A 699 36.71 -17.46 61.19
N CYS A 700 35.39 -17.46 60.93
CA CYS A 700 34.55 -16.28 60.82
C CYS A 700 34.91 -15.33 59.66
N VAL A 701 35.69 -15.79 58.67
CA VAL A 701 36.03 -15.00 57.48
C VAL A 701 34.85 -15.02 56.52
N ALA A 702 34.45 -13.87 55.97
CA ALA A 702 33.42 -13.81 54.93
C ALA A 702 33.93 -14.46 53.64
N THR A 703 33.13 -15.35 53.07
CA THR A 703 33.47 -16.10 51.87
C THR A 703 32.32 -16.15 50.87
N TYR A 704 32.67 -16.33 49.60
CA TYR A 704 31.73 -16.73 48.57
C TYR A 704 32.26 -17.98 47.88
N LYS A 705 31.47 -19.06 47.87
CA LYS A 705 31.91 -20.39 47.38
C LYS A 705 33.22 -20.89 48.01
N GLY A 706 33.44 -20.55 49.28
CA GLY A 706 34.64 -20.91 50.04
C GLY A 706 35.86 -20.03 49.78
N GLU A 707 35.77 -19.03 48.91
CA GLU A 707 36.84 -18.07 48.68
C GLU A 707 36.70 -16.84 49.56
N GLN A 708 37.81 -16.39 50.12
CA GLN A 708 37.84 -15.31 51.10
C GLN A 708 37.60 -13.96 50.44
N ILE A 709 36.67 -13.21 51.02
CA ILE A 709 36.35 -11.84 50.63
C ILE A 709 37.32 -10.89 51.32
N MET A 710 38.00 -10.08 50.53
CA MET A 710 39.10 -9.26 51.01
C MET A 710 39.12 -7.86 50.39
N THR A 711 39.73 -6.94 51.13
CA THR A 711 40.18 -5.63 50.66
C THR A 711 41.70 -5.67 50.45
N SER A 712 42.28 -4.59 49.94
CA SER A 712 43.74 -4.40 49.87
C SER A 712 44.43 -4.43 51.24
N ALA A 713 43.69 -4.23 52.33
CA ALA A 713 44.20 -4.27 53.71
C ALA A 713 44.03 -5.64 54.39
N GLY A 714 43.35 -6.61 53.78
CA GLY A 714 43.15 -7.95 54.35
C GLY A 714 41.71 -8.47 54.29
N LEU A 715 41.44 -9.52 55.08
CA LEU A 715 40.19 -10.28 55.04
C LEU A 715 39.04 -9.57 55.75
N CYS A 716 37.83 -9.70 55.21
CA CYS A 716 36.60 -9.26 55.87
C CYS A 716 36.08 -10.37 56.79
N THR A 717 35.72 -10.04 58.04
CA THR A 717 35.39 -11.04 59.07
C THR A 717 34.15 -10.66 59.86
N ALA A 718 33.39 -11.65 60.30
CA ALA A 718 32.43 -11.50 61.39
C ALA A 718 33.12 -11.75 62.74
N LYS A 719 32.57 -11.20 63.83
CA LYS A 719 33.19 -11.27 65.16
C LYS A 719 33.32 -12.70 65.72
N SER A 720 32.28 -13.52 65.54
CA SER A 720 32.21 -14.87 66.13
C SER A 720 31.27 -15.85 65.40
N LEU A 721 30.49 -15.39 64.41
CA LEU A 721 29.59 -16.25 63.65
C LEU A 721 30.35 -17.05 62.58
N LYS A 722 30.36 -18.38 62.74
CA LYS A 722 30.96 -19.36 61.81
C LYS A 722 29.86 -19.99 60.96
N LYS A 723 30.15 -20.26 59.68
CA LYS A 723 29.19 -20.91 58.76
C LYS A 723 27.84 -20.19 58.69
N ALA A 724 27.84 -18.88 58.92
CA ALA A 724 26.64 -18.05 58.97
C ALA A 724 26.35 -17.44 57.59
N TYR A 725 25.08 -17.26 57.24
CA TYR A 725 24.68 -16.62 55.99
C TYR A 725 25.00 -15.13 56.03
N ILE A 726 25.41 -14.55 54.90
CA ILE A 726 25.65 -13.11 54.77
C ILE A 726 24.51 -12.52 53.95
N SER A 727 23.78 -11.58 54.54
CA SER A 727 22.61 -10.92 53.95
C SER A 727 22.51 -9.46 54.30
#